data_AF-A0A5S4YU29-F1
#
_entry.id   AF-A0A5S4YU29-F1
#
_cell.length_a   1.000
_cell.length_b   1.000
_cell.length_c   1.000
_cell.angle_alpha   90.00
_cell.angle_beta   90.00
_cell.angle_gamma   90.00
#
_symmetry.space_group_name_H-M   'P 1'
#
loop_
_entity.id
_entity.type
_entity.pdbx_description
1 polymer ?
#
loop_
_entity_poly.entity_id
_entity_poly.type
_entity_poly.pdbx_seq_one_letter_code
_entity_poly.pdbx_strand_id
1 'polypeptide(L)'
;MLRLTVVLQLPLPYTMAVPFAVVPSRMVTLAPASATSTVPVMVWLAWLVDPPAPTVAITSAGGSTNQASQTITGTVDVADAGASVTILDGTTAIGTAIVQGNGSWSTTVSLNNGANSLTARVSDAAGNTATSSAVVYLVGVPGAILGDAGNNTLTGTAGNDAFQGFGGNDTFNGLSGVDRAVYVDATGGITADLTAGTVTGPGVGTDTLIGIEAIQGSNFADHYSAIGFSGNSGVPGTPIGFNSFEGMGGDDVIVGTVNPSGQILTRISFVSATAAVIVDFVAGTASGDASVGNDTFTNVNSVIGSAFGDALRGSDNPNGTFEQYDGRAGNDLIDGRGGYDFAIYNNDVTTTTGITVNLAAGTVTGDATIGTDTLRSVEAVRGTNFADVFDATGFSGTSTNAGSDGTFNNFEGMGGNDTIIGNGHTRIQYTQSSGGVTVNFAMGIATGDASVGTDTFTGVNAVMGSMFADTFSGSGADENFMGLAGDDLIDGNGGFDTAQYANLTWTTGGITVHLAAGTVIGDASSGTDTLRSIEGIQGTNFADTYDATNFGVSGAIDPATGLPYANIGNNGNLNQFEGMGGNDTIIGNGNTRLIYANATGPVTITFEPNSWTSTTSGASGTVTGDGSVGIDTFSGVGSASGSSFADTITGSANPSGTAEEFSGRAGNDSIDGQGGFDRAFYNHDGSASGIQVDMASGTVSGDAAIGTDTLRSIEAVRGTAFADTYVATNFGVSGPNVGDFGTFNEFEGMAGNDTITGNGNTRIAFYNARDGVTVDLAAGNSHGTAGDVADVGTDAFTGVNAVRGSGFADVIIGNAGNNTLDGQAGNDFIRGGAGADTLIGGAGADQFVFAAVSESTVASHDAISDFVHGTDIIDISGITGATTVQGLIAGSTQVAAHSIAWIQSGADTIVYVNSSGAAQNQGSADMEVVLTAVTASSLANLDFFHV
;
A
#
# COMPACT_ATOMS: atom_id res chain seq x y z
N MET A 1 -66.54 -53.19 8.97
CA MET A 1 -67.67 -53.37 7.99
C MET A 1 -67.66 -54.83 7.55
N LEU A 2 -68.67 -55.67 7.81
CA LEU A 2 -68.53 -57.13 7.60
C LEU A 2 -68.33 -57.49 6.11
N ARG A 3 -67.14 -58.02 5.77
CA ARG A 3 -66.90 -58.72 4.49
C ARG A 3 -66.94 -60.22 4.72
N LEU A 4 -67.75 -60.91 3.93
CA LEU A 4 -67.89 -62.37 3.97
C LEU A 4 -67.10 -62.96 2.80
N THR A 5 -66.03 -63.71 3.10
CA THR A 5 -65.29 -64.49 2.09
C THR A 5 -65.55 -65.98 2.33
N VAL A 6 -66.10 -66.67 1.33
CA VAL A 6 -66.31 -68.12 1.36
C VAL A 6 -65.15 -68.80 0.64
N VAL A 7 -64.38 -69.62 1.36
CA VAL A 7 -63.30 -70.42 0.76
C VAL A 7 -63.75 -71.88 0.66
N LEU A 8 -63.73 -72.44 -0.55
CA LEU A 8 -63.96 -73.86 -0.81
C LEU A 8 -62.63 -74.53 -1.14
N GLN A 9 -62.24 -75.52 -0.33
CA GLN A 9 -61.05 -76.34 -0.59
C GLN A 9 -61.47 -77.73 -1.09
N LEU A 10 -61.07 -78.06 -2.33
CA LEU A 10 -61.17 -79.39 -2.92
C LEU A 10 -59.81 -80.10 -2.86
N PRO A 11 -59.74 -81.43 -2.69
CA PRO A 11 -58.47 -82.14 -2.54
C PRO A 11 -57.75 -82.38 -3.89
N LEU A 12 -56.76 -81.53 -4.18
CA LEU A 12 -55.50 -81.69 -4.99
C LEU A 12 -55.56 -82.17 -6.48
N PRO A 13 -54.54 -81.87 -7.35
CA PRO A 13 -53.42 -80.91 -7.23
C PRO A 13 -53.28 -80.03 -8.51
N TYR A 14 -53.84 -78.83 -8.56
CA TYR A 14 -53.38 -77.78 -9.49
C TYR A 14 -53.65 -76.42 -8.85
N THR A 15 -52.58 -75.70 -8.53
CA THR A 15 -52.63 -74.35 -7.98
C THR A 15 -52.94 -73.38 -9.11
N MET A 16 -54.15 -72.81 -9.14
CA MET A 16 -54.43 -71.59 -9.89
C MET A 16 -54.81 -70.50 -8.91
N ALA A 17 -53.89 -69.56 -8.70
CA ALA A 17 -54.17 -68.29 -8.04
C ALA A 17 -54.83 -67.36 -9.06
N VAL A 18 -56.06 -66.90 -8.76
CA VAL A 18 -56.69 -65.78 -9.47
C VAL A 18 -57.22 -64.82 -8.40
N PRO A 19 -56.85 -63.53 -8.43
CA PRO A 19 -57.19 -62.58 -7.38
C PRO A 19 -58.66 -62.14 -7.51
N PHE A 20 -59.37 -62.04 -6.37
CA PHE A 20 -60.73 -61.50 -6.35
C PHE A 20 -60.74 -59.99 -6.15
N ALA A 21 -61.36 -59.29 -7.11
CA ALA A 21 -61.76 -57.90 -6.97
C ALA A 21 -63.07 -57.77 -6.17
N VAL A 22 -63.14 -56.72 -5.37
CA VAL A 22 -64.27 -56.35 -4.50
C VAL A 22 -65.44 -55.85 -5.34
N VAL A 23 -66.65 -56.37 -5.12
CA VAL A 23 -67.92 -55.74 -5.55
C VAL A 23 -68.89 -55.72 -4.37
N PRO A 24 -69.63 -54.62 -4.08
CA PRO A 24 -70.49 -54.55 -2.92
C PRO A 24 -71.86 -55.21 -3.16
N SER A 25 -72.30 -55.98 -2.17
CA SER A 25 -73.69 -56.18 -1.75
C SER A 25 -74.69 -56.70 -2.80
N ARG A 26 -74.72 -58.01 -3.05
CA ARG A 26 -75.96 -58.71 -3.46
C ARG A 26 -76.01 -60.12 -2.87
N MET A 27 -77.10 -60.44 -2.17
CA MET A 27 -77.36 -61.75 -1.55
C MET A 27 -77.17 -62.88 -2.58
N VAL A 28 -76.31 -63.85 -2.24
CA VAL A 28 -76.23 -65.15 -2.94
C VAL A 28 -77.11 -66.14 -2.18
N THR A 29 -78.23 -66.52 -2.76
CA THR A 29 -79.07 -67.63 -2.29
C THR A 29 -78.52 -68.95 -2.84
N LEU A 30 -78.09 -69.87 -1.97
CA LEU A 30 -77.79 -71.26 -2.35
C LEU A 30 -79.03 -72.12 -2.09
N ALA A 31 -79.65 -72.63 -3.15
CA ALA A 31 -80.72 -73.64 -3.08
C ALA A 31 -80.13 -75.04 -2.81
N PRO A 32 -80.81 -75.94 -2.07
CA PRO A 32 -80.28 -77.27 -1.81
C PRO A 32 -80.45 -78.14 -3.06
N ALA A 33 -79.34 -78.67 -3.58
CA ALA A 33 -79.38 -79.76 -4.56
C ALA A 33 -79.27 -81.11 -3.84
N SER A 34 -80.27 -81.94 -4.08
CA SER A 34 -80.32 -83.35 -3.70
C SER A 34 -79.25 -84.15 -4.44
N ALA A 35 -78.23 -84.66 -3.75
CA ALA A 35 -77.51 -85.86 -4.17
C ALA A 35 -76.66 -86.43 -3.03
N THR A 36 -76.80 -87.74 -2.87
CA THR A 36 -76.04 -88.64 -2.00
C THR A 36 -74.56 -88.64 -2.37
N SER A 37 -73.71 -88.00 -1.56
CA SER A 37 -72.25 -88.18 -1.59
C SER A 37 -71.74 -88.24 -0.15
N THR A 38 -71.01 -89.32 0.19
CA THR A 38 -70.48 -89.62 1.53
C THR A 38 -69.07 -89.08 1.76
N VAL A 39 -68.69 -87.99 1.08
CA VAL A 39 -67.44 -87.28 1.37
C VAL A 39 -67.78 -86.00 2.13
N PRO A 40 -67.32 -85.82 3.38
CA PRO A 40 -67.59 -84.60 4.13
C PRO A 40 -66.94 -83.41 3.41
N VAL A 41 -67.75 -82.52 2.84
CA VAL A 41 -67.31 -81.18 2.47
C VAL A 41 -67.25 -80.37 3.75
N MET A 42 -66.04 -80.11 4.25
CA MET A 42 -65.87 -79.12 5.32
C MET A 42 -66.08 -77.73 4.74
N VAL A 43 -67.18 -77.08 5.14
CA VAL A 43 -67.37 -75.64 4.95
C VAL A 43 -66.88 -74.96 6.20
N TRP A 44 -65.76 -74.24 6.10
CA TRP A 44 -65.30 -73.36 7.16
C TRP A 44 -66.03 -72.01 7.02
N LEU A 45 -66.95 -71.70 7.92
CA LEU A 45 -67.36 -70.31 8.15
C LEU A 45 -66.27 -69.66 9.02
N ALA A 46 -65.28 -69.06 8.37
CA ALA A 46 -64.34 -68.19 9.05
C ALA A 46 -65.00 -66.82 9.23
N TRP A 47 -65.36 -66.49 10.46
CA TRP A 47 -65.62 -65.11 10.84
C TRP A 47 -64.25 -64.43 10.94
N LEU A 48 -63.84 -63.68 9.92
CA LEU A 48 -62.77 -62.72 10.13
C LEU A 48 -63.38 -61.58 10.95
N VAL A 49 -63.11 -61.58 12.25
CA VAL A 49 -63.27 -60.36 13.06
C VAL A 49 -62.43 -59.31 12.35
N ASP A 50 -63.03 -58.16 12.03
CA ASP A 50 -62.32 -56.99 11.53
C ASP A 50 -61.15 -56.76 12.52
N PRO A 51 -59.90 -56.97 12.12
CA PRO A 51 -58.79 -56.76 13.04
C PRO A 51 -58.89 -55.32 13.54
N PRO A 52 -58.63 -55.08 14.84
CA PRO A 52 -58.58 -53.72 15.35
C PRO A 52 -57.58 -52.92 14.50
N ALA A 53 -57.86 -51.63 14.29
CA ALA A 53 -56.96 -50.79 13.52
C ALA A 53 -55.51 -50.89 14.06
N PRO A 54 -54.50 -50.88 13.18
CA PRO A 54 -53.11 -51.04 13.56
C PRO A 54 -52.72 -50.02 14.63
N THR A 55 -51.85 -50.39 15.57
CA THR A 55 -51.19 -49.40 16.43
C THR A 55 -49.81 -49.10 15.88
N VAL A 56 -49.54 -47.83 15.50
CA VAL A 56 -48.25 -47.40 14.95
C VAL A 56 -47.62 -46.31 15.81
N ALA A 57 -46.30 -46.39 16.02
CA ALA A 57 -45.51 -45.40 16.71
C ALA A 57 -44.15 -45.19 16.03
N ILE A 58 -43.64 -43.96 16.11
CA ILE A 58 -42.23 -43.65 15.89
C ILE A 58 -41.53 -43.79 17.24
N THR A 59 -40.40 -44.50 17.28
CA THR A 59 -39.59 -44.75 18.48
C THR A 59 -38.24 -44.05 18.46
N SER A 60 -37.77 -43.58 17.30
CA SER A 60 -36.60 -42.69 17.26
C SER A 60 -36.94 -41.37 17.95
N ALA A 61 -36.06 -40.90 18.84
CA ALA A 61 -36.22 -39.61 19.49
C ALA A 61 -35.99 -38.49 18.48
N GLY A 62 -36.87 -37.49 18.48
CA GLY A 62 -36.68 -36.22 17.77
C GLY A 62 -35.66 -35.32 18.46
N GLY A 63 -35.59 -34.07 18.02
CA GLY A 63 -34.69 -33.05 18.57
C GLY A 63 -33.85 -32.36 17.49
N SER A 64 -32.90 -31.55 17.93
CA SER A 64 -32.02 -30.77 17.05
C SER A 64 -30.88 -31.61 16.49
N THR A 65 -30.54 -31.43 15.21
CA THR A 65 -29.48 -32.17 14.53
C THR A 65 -28.91 -31.37 13.36
N ASN A 66 -27.61 -31.48 13.12
CA ASN A 66 -26.95 -30.84 11.96
C ASN A 66 -26.83 -31.81 10.77
N GLN A 67 -27.62 -32.88 10.77
CA GLN A 67 -27.62 -33.90 9.73
C GLN A 67 -29.00 -34.02 9.10
N ALA A 68 -29.12 -33.75 7.80
CA ALA A 68 -30.38 -33.91 7.08
C ALA A 68 -30.82 -35.38 6.98
N SER A 69 -29.87 -36.32 6.89
CA SER A 69 -30.17 -37.75 6.79
C SER A 69 -30.44 -38.34 8.17
N GLN A 70 -31.69 -38.74 8.43
CA GLN A 70 -32.13 -39.32 9.69
C GLN A 70 -32.62 -40.76 9.52
N THR A 71 -32.23 -41.63 10.46
CA THR A 71 -32.77 -43.00 10.54
C THR A 71 -33.98 -43.02 11.46
N ILE A 72 -35.15 -43.20 10.88
CA ILE A 72 -36.42 -43.22 11.60
C ILE A 72 -36.79 -44.66 11.90
N THR A 73 -37.02 -44.96 13.18
CA THR A 73 -37.42 -46.29 13.65
C THR A 73 -38.77 -46.21 14.32
N GLY A 74 -39.51 -47.31 14.31
CA GLY A 74 -40.79 -47.40 14.99
C GLY A 74 -41.32 -48.80 15.14
N THR A 75 -42.55 -48.87 15.64
CA THR A 75 -43.28 -50.13 15.81
C THR A 75 -44.66 -50.04 15.16
N VAL A 76 -45.11 -51.19 14.66
CA VAL A 76 -46.51 -51.53 14.39
C VAL A 76 -46.80 -52.79 15.18
N ASP A 77 -48.07 -53.08 15.48
CA ASP A 77 -48.40 -54.37 16.07
C ASP A 77 -47.94 -55.56 15.19
N VAL A 78 -47.68 -56.70 15.84
CA VAL A 78 -47.11 -57.87 15.16
C VAL A 78 -48.09 -58.57 14.21
N ALA A 79 -49.38 -58.25 14.27
CA ALA A 79 -50.39 -58.84 13.39
C ALA A 79 -50.31 -58.26 11.97
N ASP A 80 -49.74 -57.06 11.83
CA ASP A 80 -49.53 -56.35 10.56
C ASP A 80 -48.11 -56.47 10.00
N ALA A 81 -47.37 -57.53 10.37
CA ALA A 81 -46.08 -57.83 9.76
C ALA A 81 -46.20 -57.97 8.23
N GLY A 82 -45.31 -57.31 7.49
CA GLY A 82 -45.36 -57.19 6.03
C GLY A 82 -46.17 -56.00 5.50
N ALA A 83 -46.87 -55.25 6.35
CA ALA A 83 -47.48 -53.98 5.96
C ALA A 83 -46.40 -52.91 5.66
N SER A 84 -46.77 -51.91 4.86
CA SER A 84 -45.90 -50.76 4.53
C SER A 84 -46.27 -49.55 5.39
N VAL A 85 -45.31 -49.06 6.16
CA VAL A 85 -45.40 -47.77 6.86
C VAL A 85 -44.93 -46.68 5.91
N THR A 86 -45.72 -45.62 5.76
CA THR A 86 -45.33 -44.40 5.05
C THR A 86 -44.97 -43.33 6.06
N ILE A 87 -43.79 -42.73 5.92
CA ILE A 87 -43.32 -41.65 6.78
C ILE A 87 -43.72 -40.34 6.10
N LEU A 88 -44.44 -39.50 6.83
CA LEU A 88 -44.88 -38.20 6.35
C LEU A 88 -44.20 -37.10 7.16
N ASP A 89 -43.70 -36.08 6.47
CA ASP A 89 -43.41 -34.78 7.07
C ASP A 89 -44.59 -33.85 6.78
N GLY A 90 -45.34 -33.53 7.83
CA GLY A 90 -46.67 -32.92 7.69
C GLY A 90 -47.60 -33.79 6.83
N THR A 91 -47.80 -33.39 5.57
CA THR A 91 -48.63 -34.14 4.59
C THR A 91 -47.83 -34.82 3.48
N THR A 92 -46.53 -34.53 3.38
CA THR A 92 -45.65 -35.02 2.30
C THR A 92 -45.05 -36.37 2.69
N ALA A 93 -45.22 -37.39 1.85
CA ALA A 93 -44.55 -38.66 2.07
C ALA A 93 -43.05 -38.56 1.72
N ILE A 94 -42.18 -38.84 2.69
CA ILE A 94 -40.72 -38.69 2.57
C ILE A 94 -39.97 -40.02 2.63
N GLY A 95 -40.66 -41.12 2.95
CA GLY A 95 -40.07 -42.44 2.99
C GLY A 95 -41.08 -43.54 3.25
N THR A 96 -40.65 -44.78 3.05
CA THR A 96 -41.45 -45.98 3.38
C THR A 96 -40.59 -47.02 4.08
N ALA A 97 -41.20 -47.83 4.94
CA ALA A 97 -40.56 -48.95 5.62
C ALA A 97 -41.50 -50.17 5.64
N ILE A 98 -40.94 -51.38 5.57
CA ILE A 98 -41.72 -52.61 5.75
C ILE A 98 -41.68 -53.03 7.21
N VAL A 99 -42.85 -53.36 7.77
CA VAL A 99 -42.98 -53.92 9.12
C VAL A 99 -42.41 -55.33 9.17
N GLN A 100 -41.43 -55.55 10.04
CA GLN A 100 -40.76 -56.84 10.24
C GLN A 100 -41.63 -57.80 11.06
N GLY A 101 -41.28 -59.10 11.09
CA GLY A 101 -42.04 -60.13 11.81
C GLY A 101 -42.16 -59.94 13.33
N ASN A 102 -41.37 -59.02 13.91
CA ASN A 102 -41.43 -58.62 15.33
C ASN A 102 -42.18 -57.28 15.54
N GLY A 103 -42.80 -56.70 14.50
CA GLY A 103 -43.51 -55.42 14.56
C GLY A 103 -42.61 -54.18 14.41
N SER A 104 -41.28 -54.33 14.38
CA SER A 104 -40.38 -53.18 14.18
C SER A 104 -40.32 -52.74 12.70
N TRP A 105 -40.03 -51.48 12.46
CA TRP A 105 -39.71 -50.95 11.14
C TRP A 105 -38.62 -49.88 11.25
N SER A 106 -37.86 -49.69 10.18
CA SER A 106 -36.80 -48.69 10.08
C SER A 106 -36.64 -48.23 8.64
N THR A 107 -36.38 -46.93 8.44
CA THR A 107 -36.03 -46.36 7.14
C THR A 107 -35.19 -45.09 7.32
N THR A 108 -34.38 -44.77 6.32
CA THR A 108 -33.61 -43.53 6.29
C THR A 108 -34.35 -42.53 5.42
N VAL A 109 -34.55 -41.33 5.94
CA VAL A 109 -35.18 -40.21 5.24
C VAL A 109 -34.23 -39.02 5.21
N SER A 110 -34.36 -38.18 4.20
CA SER A 110 -33.72 -36.86 4.19
C SER A 110 -34.74 -35.83 4.63
N LEU A 111 -34.36 -35.02 5.60
CA LEU A 111 -35.15 -33.92 6.16
C LEU A 111 -34.67 -32.59 5.57
N ASN A 112 -35.58 -31.61 5.55
CA ASN A 112 -35.24 -30.25 5.13
C ASN A 112 -34.66 -29.47 6.31
N ASN A 113 -33.95 -28.37 6.06
CA ASN A 113 -33.51 -27.47 7.12
C ASN A 113 -34.72 -26.86 7.85
N GLY A 114 -34.58 -26.61 9.15
CA GLY A 114 -35.65 -26.15 10.04
C GLY A 114 -36.49 -27.28 10.64
N ALA A 115 -37.71 -26.94 11.06
CA ALA A 115 -38.61 -27.86 11.77
C ALA A 115 -39.31 -28.86 10.82
N ASN A 116 -39.12 -30.16 11.08
CA ASN A 116 -39.75 -31.27 10.37
C ASN A 116 -40.65 -32.04 11.35
N SER A 117 -41.93 -32.22 11.04
CA SER A 117 -42.92 -32.83 11.93
C SER A 117 -43.36 -34.18 11.38
N LEU A 118 -42.69 -35.24 11.85
CA LEU A 118 -42.80 -36.58 11.27
C LEU A 118 -43.94 -37.38 11.89
N THR A 119 -44.77 -37.97 11.04
CA THR A 119 -45.78 -38.97 11.42
C THR A 119 -45.61 -40.25 10.60
N ALA A 120 -45.89 -41.40 11.22
CA ALA A 120 -45.87 -42.70 10.54
C ALA A 120 -47.31 -43.17 10.31
N ARG A 121 -47.65 -43.50 9.06
CA ARG A 121 -48.99 -43.98 8.67
C ARG A 121 -48.92 -45.37 8.07
N VAL A 122 -49.75 -46.28 8.57
CA VAL A 122 -49.86 -47.67 8.09
C VAL A 122 -51.31 -48.02 7.79
N SER A 123 -51.54 -48.94 6.85
CA SER A 123 -52.85 -49.51 6.55
C SER A 123 -52.77 -51.03 6.62
N ASP A 124 -53.73 -51.66 7.30
CA ASP A 124 -53.81 -53.13 7.40
C ASP A 124 -54.41 -53.76 6.12
N ALA A 125 -54.46 -55.10 6.07
CA ALA A 125 -55.03 -55.84 4.94
C ALA A 125 -56.57 -55.68 4.81
N ALA A 126 -57.26 -55.23 5.87
CA ALA A 126 -58.69 -54.94 5.86
C ALA A 126 -59.01 -53.51 5.37
N GLY A 127 -57.99 -52.66 5.26
CA GLY A 127 -58.07 -51.26 4.84
C GLY A 127 -58.23 -50.26 5.98
N ASN A 128 -58.08 -50.67 7.24
CA ASN A 128 -58.06 -49.76 8.38
C ASN A 128 -56.70 -49.03 8.44
N THR A 129 -56.71 -47.73 8.74
CA THR A 129 -55.49 -46.90 8.76
C THR A 129 -55.21 -46.34 10.15
N ALA A 130 -53.94 -46.24 10.53
CA ALA A 130 -53.50 -45.57 11.75
C ALA A 130 -52.33 -44.62 11.47
N THR A 131 -52.24 -43.55 12.25
CA THR A 131 -51.16 -42.55 12.18
C THR A 131 -50.60 -42.34 13.59
N SER A 132 -49.27 -42.28 13.71
CA SER A 132 -48.59 -42.07 14.98
C SER A 132 -48.77 -40.63 15.48
N SER A 133 -48.42 -40.39 16.75
CA SER A 133 -48.08 -39.04 17.22
C SER A 133 -46.91 -38.47 16.41
N ALA A 134 -46.86 -37.15 16.29
CA ALA A 134 -45.76 -36.46 15.61
C ALA A 134 -44.48 -36.49 16.45
N VAL A 135 -43.34 -36.66 15.77
CA VAL A 135 -41.99 -36.48 16.32
C VAL A 135 -41.32 -35.35 15.54
N VAL A 136 -40.85 -34.33 16.25
CA VAL A 136 -40.25 -33.13 15.63
C VAL A 136 -38.73 -33.26 15.59
N TYR A 137 -38.16 -32.98 14.42
CA TYR A 137 -36.72 -32.79 14.23
C TYR A 137 -36.48 -31.33 13.83
N LEU A 138 -35.50 -30.69 14.47
CA LEU A 138 -34.98 -29.38 14.04
C LEU A 138 -33.65 -29.63 13.35
N VAL A 139 -33.63 -29.52 12.03
CA VAL A 139 -32.39 -29.69 11.27
C VAL A 139 -31.76 -28.32 11.12
N GLY A 140 -30.51 -28.19 11.56
CA GLY A 140 -29.73 -26.97 11.39
C GLY A 140 -28.66 -27.12 10.31
N VAL A 141 -27.97 -26.02 10.01
CA VAL A 141 -26.88 -26.02 9.04
C VAL A 141 -25.71 -26.89 9.52
N PRO A 142 -25.00 -27.59 8.62
CA PRO A 142 -23.87 -28.43 8.99
C PRO A 142 -22.81 -27.64 9.76
N GLY A 143 -22.29 -28.22 10.84
CA GLY A 143 -21.23 -27.61 11.65
C GLY A 143 -21.69 -26.57 12.68
N ALA A 144 -22.92 -26.08 12.62
CA ALA A 144 -23.41 -25.14 13.62
C ALA A 144 -23.64 -25.78 15.00
N ILE A 145 -23.40 -24.98 16.03
CA ILE A 145 -23.80 -25.21 17.41
C ILE A 145 -25.30 -24.92 17.49
N LEU A 146 -26.09 -25.94 17.82
CA LEU A 146 -27.54 -25.90 17.73
C LEU A 146 -28.22 -25.70 19.08
N GLY A 147 -29.25 -24.86 19.07
CA GLY A 147 -30.28 -24.74 20.10
C GLY A 147 -31.48 -25.66 19.86
N ASP A 148 -32.60 -25.35 20.53
CA ASP A 148 -33.93 -25.89 20.34
C ASP A 148 -34.97 -24.75 20.29
N ALA A 149 -36.27 -25.06 20.19
CA ALA A 149 -37.30 -24.01 20.08
C ALA A 149 -37.57 -23.23 21.40
N GLY A 150 -36.70 -23.33 22.40
CA GLY A 150 -36.77 -22.60 23.66
C GLY A 150 -35.56 -21.71 23.85
N ASN A 151 -35.59 -20.87 24.89
CA ASN A 151 -34.48 -19.96 25.17
C ASN A 151 -33.21 -20.72 25.55
N ASN A 152 -32.14 -20.54 24.78
CA ASN A 152 -30.87 -21.22 24.95
C ASN A 152 -29.72 -20.25 25.24
N THR A 153 -28.63 -20.78 25.77
CA THR A 153 -27.36 -20.07 25.86
C THR A 153 -26.31 -20.98 25.22
N LEU A 154 -25.82 -20.57 24.07
CA LEU A 154 -24.84 -21.30 23.27
C LEU A 154 -23.50 -20.57 23.38
N THR A 155 -22.42 -21.32 23.58
CA THR A 155 -21.06 -20.78 23.68
C THR A 155 -20.15 -21.57 22.78
N GLY A 156 -19.39 -20.86 21.96
CA GLY A 156 -18.42 -21.39 21.03
C GLY A 156 -17.10 -21.78 21.69
N THR A 157 -16.09 -21.82 20.86
CA THR A 157 -14.71 -22.15 21.17
C THR A 157 -13.80 -20.97 20.82
N ALA A 158 -12.49 -21.16 20.81
CA ALA A 158 -11.61 -20.22 20.12
C ALA A 158 -11.52 -20.65 18.66
N GLY A 159 -11.87 -19.78 17.72
CA GLY A 159 -11.95 -20.06 16.29
C GLY A 159 -13.27 -19.56 15.71
N ASN A 160 -13.49 -19.79 14.41
CA ASN A 160 -14.71 -19.35 13.73
C ASN A 160 -15.82 -20.40 13.95
N ASP A 161 -16.80 -20.07 14.78
CA ASP A 161 -17.96 -20.91 15.09
C ASP A 161 -19.22 -20.44 14.36
N ALA A 162 -20.17 -21.36 14.17
CA ALA A 162 -21.50 -21.04 13.65
C ALA A 162 -22.58 -21.42 14.68
N PHE A 163 -23.60 -20.59 14.86
CA PHE A 163 -24.68 -20.76 15.84
C PHE A 163 -26.04 -20.74 15.17
N GLN A 164 -26.92 -21.66 15.57
CA GLN A 164 -28.32 -21.65 15.15
C GLN A 164 -29.22 -22.01 16.32
N GLY A 165 -29.95 -21.03 16.83
CA GLY A 165 -30.83 -21.16 18.00
C GLY A 165 -32.18 -21.82 17.69
N PHE A 166 -32.68 -21.61 16.48
CA PHE A 166 -34.06 -21.84 16.07
C PHE A 166 -35.02 -20.77 16.62
N GLY A 167 -36.03 -21.15 17.40
CA GLY A 167 -36.96 -20.20 18.00
C GLY A 167 -36.69 -20.06 19.48
N GLY A 168 -36.93 -18.90 20.08
CA GLY A 168 -36.64 -18.70 21.50
C GLY A 168 -36.18 -17.28 21.74
N ASN A 169 -35.63 -16.99 22.90
CA ASN A 169 -34.77 -15.82 23.04
C ASN A 169 -33.41 -16.36 23.44
N ASP A 170 -32.53 -16.48 22.47
CA ASP A 170 -31.26 -17.18 22.61
C ASP A 170 -30.12 -16.22 22.93
N THR A 171 -29.02 -16.76 23.44
CA THR A 171 -27.79 -16.02 23.67
C THR A 171 -26.64 -16.76 23.01
N PHE A 172 -26.00 -16.15 22.03
CA PHE A 172 -24.80 -16.67 21.37
C PHE A 172 -23.56 -15.96 21.92
N ASN A 173 -22.53 -16.74 22.24
CA ASN A 173 -21.25 -16.24 22.70
C ASN A 173 -20.13 -16.90 21.88
N GLY A 174 -19.59 -16.18 20.90
CA GLY A 174 -18.58 -16.70 19.97
C GLY A 174 -17.19 -16.84 20.59
N LEU A 175 -16.83 -15.95 21.53
CA LEU A 175 -15.48 -15.80 22.10
C LEU A 175 -14.52 -15.11 21.12
N SER A 176 -13.42 -15.77 20.73
CA SER A 176 -12.41 -15.21 19.82
C SER A 176 -12.48 -15.95 18.50
N GLY A 177 -12.47 -15.23 17.39
CA GLY A 177 -12.73 -15.75 16.06
C GLY A 177 -13.63 -14.78 15.30
N VAL A 178 -13.92 -15.13 14.05
CA VAL A 178 -14.99 -14.50 13.27
C VAL A 178 -16.18 -15.46 13.32
N ASP A 179 -17.12 -15.17 14.21
CA ASP A 179 -18.22 -16.06 14.53
C ASP A 179 -19.51 -15.68 13.79
N ARG A 180 -20.32 -16.70 13.46
CA ARG A 180 -21.52 -16.53 12.64
C ARG A 180 -22.80 -16.96 13.35
N ALA A 181 -23.81 -16.09 13.41
CA ALA A 181 -25.18 -16.47 13.75
C ALA A 181 -26.02 -16.73 12.50
N VAL A 182 -26.81 -17.80 12.51
CA VAL A 182 -27.52 -18.33 11.35
C VAL A 182 -29.03 -18.33 11.59
N TYR A 183 -29.77 -17.68 10.67
CA TYR A 183 -31.20 -17.43 10.78
C TYR A 183 -32.03 -17.94 9.59
N VAL A 184 -31.49 -18.88 8.82
CA VAL A 184 -32.14 -19.46 7.63
C VAL A 184 -33.47 -20.18 7.93
N ASP A 185 -33.78 -20.48 9.19
CA ASP A 185 -35.03 -21.08 9.65
C ASP A 185 -36.09 -20.06 10.10
N ALA A 186 -35.78 -18.76 10.04
CA ALA A 186 -36.75 -17.71 10.30
C ALA A 186 -37.95 -17.79 9.33
N THR A 187 -39.12 -17.43 9.84
CA THR A 187 -40.40 -17.52 9.10
C THR A 187 -40.82 -16.20 8.45
N GLY A 188 -39.96 -15.20 8.53
CA GLY A 188 -40.08 -13.86 7.96
C GLY A 188 -38.78 -13.09 8.18
N GLY A 189 -38.71 -11.86 7.66
CA GLY A 189 -37.50 -11.05 7.71
C GLY A 189 -37.03 -10.75 9.14
N ILE A 190 -35.72 -10.79 9.36
CA ILE A 190 -35.07 -10.48 10.62
C ILE A 190 -34.59 -9.02 10.66
N THR A 191 -34.39 -8.52 11.87
CA THR A 191 -33.70 -7.25 12.13
C THR A 191 -32.50 -7.54 13.03
N ALA A 192 -31.30 -7.39 12.47
CA ALA A 192 -30.03 -7.55 13.17
C ALA A 192 -29.40 -6.18 13.46
N ASP A 193 -29.10 -5.93 14.74
CA ASP A 193 -28.39 -4.74 15.21
C ASP A 193 -27.17 -5.22 16.01
N LEU A 194 -25.99 -5.15 15.40
CA LEU A 194 -24.76 -5.64 16.02
C LEU A 194 -24.27 -4.75 17.16
N THR A 195 -24.61 -3.46 17.15
CA THR A 195 -24.22 -2.53 18.22
C THR A 195 -25.06 -2.73 19.47
N ALA A 196 -26.36 -3.02 19.29
CA ALA A 196 -27.21 -3.51 20.36
C ALA A 196 -26.87 -4.94 20.78
N GLY A 197 -26.21 -5.70 19.90
CA GLY A 197 -25.92 -7.11 20.08
C GLY A 197 -27.20 -7.94 20.04
N THR A 198 -28.12 -7.67 19.11
CA THR A 198 -29.42 -8.35 19.06
C THR A 198 -29.89 -8.69 17.66
N VAL A 199 -30.62 -9.81 17.54
CA VAL A 199 -31.39 -10.16 16.34
C VAL A 199 -32.83 -10.45 16.73
N THR A 200 -33.78 -9.92 15.97
CA THR A 200 -35.21 -10.16 16.21
C THR A 200 -35.94 -10.50 14.93
N GLY A 201 -36.98 -11.34 14.99
CA GLY A 201 -37.79 -11.63 13.81
C GLY A 201 -38.83 -12.73 14.00
N PRO A 202 -39.72 -12.94 13.01
CA PRO A 202 -40.70 -14.00 13.04
C PRO A 202 -40.06 -15.39 13.08
N GLY A 203 -40.42 -16.19 14.09
CA GLY A 203 -39.98 -17.59 14.21
C GLY A 203 -38.66 -17.78 14.96
N VAL A 204 -37.91 -16.70 15.23
CA VAL A 204 -36.61 -16.76 15.93
C VAL A 204 -36.67 -16.13 17.32
N GLY A 205 -37.49 -15.10 17.50
CA GLY A 205 -37.69 -14.40 18.78
C GLY A 205 -36.76 -13.20 18.97
N THR A 206 -36.13 -13.04 20.13
CA THR A 206 -35.19 -11.92 20.40
C THR A 206 -33.90 -12.45 21.02
N ASP A 207 -32.88 -12.54 20.18
CA ASP A 207 -31.60 -13.13 20.53
C ASP A 207 -30.58 -12.07 20.92
N THR A 208 -29.62 -12.49 21.74
CA THR A 208 -28.48 -11.69 22.21
C THR A 208 -27.19 -12.25 21.62
N LEU A 209 -26.37 -11.38 21.06
CA LEU A 209 -25.11 -11.70 20.40
C LEU A 209 -23.93 -11.13 21.21
N ILE A 210 -22.94 -11.98 21.49
CA ILE A 210 -21.72 -11.61 22.20
C ILE A 210 -20.54 -12.19 21.42
N GLY A 211 -19.65 -11.32 20.90
CA GLY A 211 -18.55 -11.76 20.03
C GLY A 211 -19.07 -12.53 18.81
N ILE A 212 -20.00 -11.91 18.08
CA ILE A 212 -20.53 -12.44 16.82
C ILE A 212 -20.36 -11.31 15.80
N GLU A 213 -19.63 -11.60 14.73
CA GLU A 213 -19.25 -10.62 13.71
C GLU A 213 -19.99 -10.86 12.40
N ALA A 214 -20.51 -12.07 12.19
CA ALA A 214 -21.19 -12.47 10.96
C ALA A 214 -22.64 -12.91 11.20
N ILE A 215 -23.54 -12.52 10.31
CA ILE A 215 -24.93 -12.97 10.30
C ILE A 215 -25.25 -13.58 8.94
N GLN A 216 -25.88 -14.76 8.95
CA GLN A 216 -26.59 -15.30 7.81
C GLN A 216 -28.09 -15.11 8.05
N GLY A 217 -28.74 -14.35 7.17
CA GLY A 217 -30.13 -13.93 7.21
C GLY A 217 -31.13 -15.03 6.86
N SER A 218 -32.35 -14.58 6.57
CA SER A 218 -33.51 -15.40 6.23
C SER A 218 -33.83 -15.32 4.75
N ASN A 219 -34.73 -16.17 4.24
CA ASN A 219 -35.18 -16.06 2.84
C ASN A 219 -36.24 -14.95 2.63
N PHE A 220 -36.21 -13.89 3.44
CA PHE A 220 -37.14 -12.78 3.40
C PHE A 220 -36.38 -11.47 3.57
N ALA A 221 -37.02 -10.35 3.21
CA ALA A 221 -36.44 -9.02 3.35
C ALA A 221 -35.99 -8.71 4.80
N ASP A 222 -34.69 -8.74 4.99
CA ASP A 222 -33.99 -8.55 6.25
C ASP A 222 -33.47 -7.11 6.40
N HIS A 223 -33.22 -6.70 7.64
CA HIS A 223 -32.61 -5.42 7.96
C HIS A 223 -31.38 -5.62 8.86
N TYR A 224 -30.21 -5.28 8.35
CA TYR A 224 -28.94 -5.41 9.04
C TYR A 224 -28.33 -4.04 9.33
N SER A 225 -27.90 -3.81 10.58
CA SER A 225 -27.23 -2.57 10.99
C SER A 225 -25.99 -2.90 11.82
N ALA A 226 -24.84 -2.43 11.36
CA ALA A 226 -23.56 -2.47 12.07
C ALA A 226 -23.11 -1.08 12.58
N ILE A 227 -23.97 -0.06 12.53
CA ILE A 227 -23.61 1.32 12.88
C ILE A 227 -23.01 1.40 14.29
N GLY A 228 -21.72 1.73 14.38
CA GLY A 228 -21.01 1.85 15.67
C GLY A 228 -20.58 0.51 16.28
N PHE A 229 -20.64 -0.58 15.51
CA PHE A 229 -20.15 -1.88 15.95
C PHE A 229 -18.63 -1.84 16.15
N SER A 230 -18.18 -2.32 17.30
CA SER A 230 -16.78 -2.32 17.73
C SER A 230 -16.31 -3.70 18.19
N GLY A 231 -16.91 -4.77 17.64
CA GLY A 231 -16.50 -6.15 17.92
C GLY A 231 -15.04 -6.40 17.58
N ASN A 232 -14.39 -7.28 18.35
CA ASN A 232 -13.00 -7.66 18.14
C ASN A 232 -12.90 -9.18 18.12
N SER A 233 -12.52 -9.73 16.96
CA SER A 233 -12.33 -11.17 16.78
C SER A 233 -11.13 -11.70 17.57
N GLY A 234 -10.18 -10.86 17.96
CA GLY A 234 -8.91 -11.27 18.55
C GLY A 234 -8.02 -12.03 17.57
N VAL A 235 -8.36 -12.04 16.28
CA VAL A 235 -7.58 -12.64 15.20
C VAL A 235 -6.65 -11.57 14.63
N PRO A 236 -5.31 -11.76 14.68
CA PRO A 236 -4.36 -10.85 14.04
C PRO A 236 -4.71 -10.59 12.57
N GLY A 237 -4.52 -9.36 12.10
CA GLY A 237 -4.86 -8.94 10.73
C GLY A 237 -6.34 -8.66 10.49
N THR A 238 -7.23 -8.94 11.46
CA THR A 238 -8.66 -8.56 11.39
C THR A 238 -8.90 -7.23 12.10
N PRO A 239 -9.49 -6.22 11.44
CA PRO A 239 -9.74 -4.93 12.07
C PRO A 239 -10.87 -4.98 13.11
N ILE A 240 -10.75 -4.14 14.15
CA ILE A 240 -11.83 -3.93 15.13
C ILE A 240 -13.06 -3.33 14.44
N GLY A 241 -14.22 -3.92 14.65
CA GLY A 241 -15.47 -3.54 13.99
C GLY A 241 -15.72 -4.26 12.67
N PHE A 242 -14.82 -5.17 12.25
CA PHE A 242 -15.08 -6.05 11.10
C PHE A 242 -16.39 -6.82 11.31
N ASN A 243 -17.25 -6.81 10.28
CA ASN A 243 -18.52 -7.48 10.34
C ASN A 243 -18.98 -7.96 8.95
N SER A 244 -19.84 -8.97 8.90
CA SER A 244 -20.30 -9.56 7.64
C SER A 244 -21.77 -9.96 7.65
N PHE A 245 -22.44 -9.75 6.53
CA PHE A 245 -23.84 -10.13 6.33
C PHE A 245 -24.02 -10.94 5.04
N GLU A 246 -24.75 -12.04 5.13
CA GLU A 246 -25.31 -12.75 3.99
C GLU A 246 -26.83 -12.71 4.10
N GLY A 247 -27.50 -12.08 3.13
CA GLY A 247 -28.94 -11.89 3.13
C GLY A 247 -29.74 -13.18 2.92
N MET A 248 -29.26 -14.05 2.02
CA MET A 248 -30.06 -15.09 1.36
C MET A 248 -31.10 -14.44 0.44
N GLY A 249 -32.29 -15.02 0.24
CA GLY A 249 -33.30 -14.40 -0.62
C GLY A 249 -34.05 -13.28 0.10
N GLY A 250 -34.46 -12.24 -0.59
CA GLY A 250 -35.16 -11.13 0.06
C GLY A 250 -34.97 -9.87 -0.77
N ASP A 251 -35.47 -8.72 -0.30
CA ASP A 251 -34.92 -7.45 -0.77
C ASP A 251 -34.38 -6.80 0.51
N ASP A 252 -33.09 -6.99 0.77
CA ASP A 252 -32.49 -6.71 2.07
C ASP A 252 -31.97 -5.28 2.19
N VAL A 253 -31.90 -4.78 3.42
CA VAL A 253 -31.35 -3.45 3.73
C VAL A 253 -30.17 -3.61 4.68
N ILE A 254 -28.97 -3.23 4.21
CA ILE A 254 -27.72 -3.36 4.96
C ILE A 254 -27.15 -1.96 5.24
N VAL A 255 -26.88 -1.66 6.51
CA VAL A 255 -26.16 -0.44 6.91
C VAL A 255 -24.89 -0.84 7.62
N GLY A 256 -23.76 -0.68 6.95
CA GLY A 256 -22.45 -1.02 7.47
C GLY A 256 -21.86 0.03 8.42
N THR A 257 -20.62 -0.21 8.83
CA THR A 257 -19.90 0.63 9.80
C THR A 257 -18.64 1.24 9.22
N VAL A 258 -18.21 2.34 9.82
CA VAL A 258 -16.97 3.06 9.51
C VAL A 258 -16.19 3.23 10.81
N ASN A 259 -14.89 2.94 10.79
CA ASN A 259 -14.03 3.17 11.94
C ASN A 259 -13.75 4.68 12.12
N PRO A 260 -13.21 5.11 13.28
CA PRO A 260 -12.91 6.53 13.52
C PRO A 260 -11.93 7.15 12.50
N SER A 261 -11.09 6.33 11.86
CA SER A 261 -10.11 6.73 10.85
C SER A 261 -10.68 6.80 9.44
N GLY A 262 -11.98 6.54 9.24
CA GLY A 262 -12.67 6.66 7.95
C GLY A 262 -12.74 5.37 7.11
N GLN A 263 -12.16 4.27 7.56
CA GLN A 263 -12.22 2.98 6.86
C GLN A 263 -13.57 2.30 7.08
N ILE A 264 -14.21 1.86 5.99
CA ILE A 264 -15.41 1.01 6.03
C ILE A 264 -15.00 -0.43 6.34
N LEU A 265 -15.80 -1.14 7.17
CA LEU A 265 -15.44 -2.46 7.70
C LEU A 265 -16.49 -3.56 7.49
N THR A 266 -17.50 -3.32 6.65
CA THR A 266 -18.61 -4.26 6.44
C THR A 266 -18.45 -5.03 5.13
N ARG A 267 -18.57 -6.35 5.22
CA ARG A 267 -18.56 -7.30 4.09
C ARG A 267 -19.92 -7.92 3.82
N ILE A 268 -20.43 -7.78 2.60
CA ILE A 268 -21.59 -8.54 2.13
C ILE A 268 -21.14 -9.86 1.48
N SER A 269 -22.01 -10.87 1.51
CA SER A 269 -21.68 -12.22 1.07
C SER A 269 -22.86 -12.85 0.34
N PHE A 270 -22.58 -13.49 -0.80
CA PHE A 270 -23.55 -14.17 -1.66
C PHE A 270 -23.17 -15.63 -1.90
N VAL A 271 -22.45 -16.24 -0.94
CA VAL A 271 -21.92 -17.61 -1.07
C VAL A 271 -23.00 -18.67 -1.26
N SER A 272 -24.22 -18.42 -0.78
CA SER A 272 -25.36 -19.33 -0.96
C SER A 272 -26.20 -19.04 -2.22
N ALA A 273 -25.83 -18.03 -3.01
CA ALA A 273 -26.57 -17.65 -4.21
C ALA A 273 -26.55 -18.78 -5.26
N THR A 274 -27.68 -18.99 -5.93
CA THR A 274 -27.87 -20.06 -6.92
C THR A 274 -27.65 -19.62 -8.36
N ALA A 275 -27.26 -18.37 -8.58
CA ALA A 275 -26.89 -17.78 -9.85
C ALA A 275 -25.91 -16.60 -9.63
N ALA A 276 -25.37 -16.08 -10.74
CA ALA A 276 -24.49 -14.91 -10.72
C ALA A 276 -25.17 -13.68 -10.10
N VAL A 277 -24.37 -12.88 -9.40
CA VAL A 277 -24.77 -11.63 -8.75
C VAL A 277 -24.14 -10.42 -9.42
N ILE A 278 -24.86 -9.29 -9.36
CA ILE A 278 -24.37 -7.98 -9.79
C ILE A 278 -24.34 -7.09 -8.57
N VAL A 279 -23.16 -6.61 -8.20
CA VAL A 279 -22.93 -5.72 -7.06
C VAL A 279 -22.34 -4.40 -7.56
N ASP A 280 -22.83 -3.29 -7.01
CA ASP A 280 -22.35 -1.95 -7.34
C ASP A 280 -22.30 -1.09 -6.07
N PHE A 281 -21.08 -0.77 -5.61
CA PHE A 281 -20.87 -0.02 -4.37
C PHE A 281 -21.32 1.43 -4.45
N VAL A 282 -21.18 2.09 -5.62
CA VAL A 282 -21.69 3.46 -5.83
C VAL A 282 -23.21 3.50 -5.79
N ALA A 283 -23.86 2.54 -6.45
CA ALA A 283 -25.31 2.44 -6.43
C ALA A 283 -25.85 2.01 -5.06
N GLY A 284 -25.02 1.34 -4.26
CA GLY A 284 -25.42 0.74 -2.99
C GLY A 284 -26.40 -0.40 -3.22
N THR A 285 -26.19 -1.24 -4.24
CA THR A 285 -27.13 -2.30 -4.63
C THR A 285 -26.44 -3.62 -4.94
N ALA A 286 -27.09 -4.72 -4.59
CA ALA A 286 -26.78 -6.06 -5.09
C ALA A 286 -28.05 -6.69 -5.67
N SER A 287 -27.91 -7.44 -6.76
CA SER A 287 -29.04 -8.13 -7.38
C SER A 287 -28.67 -9.51 -7.90
N GLY A 288 -29.60 -10.46 -7.77
CA GLY A 288 -29.43 -11.83 -8.24
C GLY A 288 -30.76 -12.51 -8.56
N ASP A 289 -30.79 -13.84 -8.50
CA ASP A 289 -32.03 -14.60 -8.61
C ASP A 289 -32.82 -14.60 -7.28
N ALA A 290 -33.81 -15.48 -7.13
CA ALA A 290 -34.64 -15.52 -5.92
C ALA A 290 -33.88 -15.93 -4.63
N SER A 291 -32.65 -16.43 -4.74
CA SER A 291 -31.78 -16.74 -3.59
C SER A 291 -31.00 -15.52 -3.08
N VAL A 292 -31.14 -14.38 -3.76
CA VAL A 292 -30.54 -13.08 -3.42
C VAL A 292 -31.65 -12.02 -3.37
N GLY A 293 -32.33 -11.82 -4.50
CA GLY A 293 -33.30 -10.75 -4.73
C GLY A 293 -32.63 -9.41 -5.06
N ASN A 294 -33.13 -8.28 -4.54
CA ASN A 294 -32.58 -6.94 -4.81
C ASN A 294 -32.27 -6.21 -3.50
N ASP A 295 -31.01 -6.29 -3.08
CA ASP A 295 -30.55 -5.75 -1.82
C ASP A 295 -30.03 -4.32 -2.00
N THR A 296 -30.14 -3.55 -0.92
CA THR A 296 -29.62 -2.20 -0.84
C THR A 296 -28.67 -2.07 0.34
N PHE A 297 -27.60 -1.31 0.16
CA PHE A 297 -26.61 -1.14 1.21
C PHE A 297 -25.94 0.23 1.24
N THR A 298 -25.45 0.61 2.41
CA THR A 298 -24.55 1.77 2.59
C THR A 298 -23.38 1.38 3.49
N ASN A 299 -22.23 2.04 3.32
CA ASN A 299 -20.99 1.75 4.06
C ASN A 299 -20.58 0.27 3.97
N VAL A 300 -20.53 -0.28 2.75
CA VAL A 300 -19.99 -1.61 2.47
C VAL A 300 -18.81 -1.41 1.54
N ASN A 301 -17.69 -2.07 1.85
CA ASN A 301 -16.47 -2.02 1.04
C ASN A 301 -15.95 -3.40 0.67
N SER A 302 -16.65 -4.47 1.04
CA SER A 302 -16.20 -5.82 0.74
C SER A 302 -17.36 -6.71 0.31
N VAL A 303 -17.10 -7.55 -0.69
CA VAL A 303 -18.07 -8.50 -1.23
C VAL A 303 -17.44 -9.87 -1.41
N ILE A 304 -18.19 -10.92 -1.03
CA ILE A 304 -17.98 -12.29 -1.49
C ILE A 304 -19.09 -12.62 -2.47
N GLY A 305 -18.71 -13.00 -3.69
CA GLY A 305 -19.58 -13.42 -4.77
C GLY A 305 -20.23 -14.80 -4.58
N SER A 306 -20.89 -15.22 -5.65
CA SER A 306 -21.52 -16.52 -5.81
C SER A 306 -20.51 -17.55 -6.38
N ALA A 307 -20.96 -18.74 -6.75
CA ALA A 307 -20.13 -19.72 -7.47
C ALA A 307 -20.32 -19.63 -9.01
N PHE A 308 -20.72 -18.47 -9.51
CA PHE A 308 -21.01 -18.20 -10.91
C PHE A 308 -20.35 -16.89 -11.34
N GLY A 309 -20.22 -16.67 -12.66
CA GLY A 309 -19.62 -15.46 -13.22
C GLY A 309 -20.34 -14.17 -12.84
N ASP A 310 -19.83 -13.52 -11.81
CA ASP A 310 -20.37 -12.33 -11.16
C ASP A 310 -19.88 -11.04 -11.83
N ALA A 311 -20.56 -9.93 -11.54
CA ALA A 311 -20.12 -8.59 -11.90
C ALA A 311 -20.07 -7.70 -10.66
N LEU A 312 -18.86 -7.44 -10.17
CA LEU A 312 -18.57 -6.70 -8.95
C LEU A 312 -17.98 -5.34 -9.32
N ARG A 313 -18.65 -4.25 -8.91
CA ARG A 313 -18.22 -2.89 -9.23
C ARG A 313 -17.99 -2.07 -7.96
N GLY A 314 -16.82 -1.46 -7.86
CA GLY A 314 -16.37 -0.62 -6.77
C GLY A 314 -16.91 0.80 -6.80
N SER A 315 -16.20 1.69 -6.14
CA SER A 315 -16.48 3.12 -6.06
C SER A 315 -15.26 4.00 -6.38
N ASP A 316 -15.34 5.29 -6.10
CA ASP A 316 -14.17 6.17 -6.10
C ASP A 316 -13.76 6.37 -4.63
N ASN A 317 -13.20 5.34 -4.01
CA ASN A 317 -12.99 5.36 -2.56
C ASN A 317 -11.90 6.39 -2.17
N PRO A 318 -12.01 7.04 -1.00
CA PRO A 318 -11.00 8.00 -0.55
C PRO A 318 -9.58 7.43 -0.46
N ASN A 319 -8.58 8.30 -0.52
CA ASN A 319 -7.18 7.92 -0.32
C ASN A 319 -6.99 7.25 1.06
N GLY A 320 -6.20 6.17 1.07
CA GLY A 320 -5.88 5.40 2.27
C GLY A 320 -6.95 4.38 2.66
N THR A 321 -8.15 4.43 2.06
CA THR A 321 -9.17 3.38 2.23
C THR A 321 -9.08 2.34 1.12
N PHE A 322 -9.75 1.21 1.30
CA PHE A 322 -9.76 0.14 0.30
C PHE A 322 -11.11 -0.57 0.15
N GLU A 323 -11.28 -1.21 -1.00
CA GLU A 323 -12.39 -2.10 -1.34
C GLU A 323 -11.88 -3.52 -1.66
N GLN A 324 -12.64 -4.55 -1.27
CA GLN A 324 -12.24 -5.97 -1.37
C GLN A 324 -13.26 -6.82 -2.13
N TYR A 325 -12.79 -7.61 -3.09
CA TYR A 325 -13.62 -8.42 -3.97
C TYR A 325 -13.15 -9.87 -3.96
N ASP A 326 -14.05 -10.78 -3.63
CA ASP A 326 -13.84 -12.21 -3.77
C ASP A 326 -14.91 -12.75 -4.73
N GLY A 327 -14.52 -13.05 -5.97
CA GLY A 327 -15.43 -13.57 -6.99
C GLY A 327 -15.80 -15.04 -6.80
N ARG A 328 -14.97 -15.79 -6.06
CA ARG A 328 -15.01 -17.25 -5.94
C ARG A 328 -14.94 -17.94 -7.30
N ALA A 329 -15.79 -18.95 -7.53
CA ALA A 329 -15.80 -19.75 -8.73
C ALA A 329 -16.60 -19.04 -9.81
N GLY A 330 -16.12 -19.03 -11.03
CA GLY A 330 -16.83 -18.37 -12.10
C GLY A 330 -15.84 -17.80 -13.10
N ASN A 331 -16.33 -16.96 -14.00
CA ASN A 331 -15.44 -16.06 -14.70
C ASN A 331 -15.97 -14.68 -14.37
N ASP A 332 -15.38 -14.06 -13.37
CA ASP A 332 -15.92 -12.88 -12.74
C ASP A 332 -15.39 -11.61 -13.41
N LEU A 333 -16.20 -10.57 -13.38
CA LEU A 333 -15.76 -9.23 -13.71
C LEU A 333 -15.65 -8.41 -12.43
N ILE A 334 -14.44 -8.00 -12.09
CA ILE A 334 -14.15 -7.07 -11.01
C ILE A 334 -13.73 -5.73 -11.63
N ASP A 335 -14.46 -4.67 -11.30
CA ASP A 335 -14.25 -3.31 -11.79
C ASP A 335 -14.18 -2.36 -10.59
N GLY A 336 -12.97 -2.11 -10.07
CA GLY A 336 -12.74 -1.31 -8.86
C GLY A 336 -13.13 0.17 -9.03
N ARG A 337 -13.07 0.66 -10.27
CA ARG A 337 -13.25 2.07 -10.66
C ARG A 337 -12.12 2.97 -10.15
N GLY A 338 -12.23 3.51 -8.96
CA GLY A 338 -11.39 4.59 -8.44
C GLY A 338 -10.92 4.31 -7.01
N GLY A 339 -9.68 4.68 -6.68
CA GLY A 339 -9.11 4.41 -5.36
C GLY A 339 -8.27 3.14 -5.35
N TYR A 340 -8.21 2.46 -4.20
CA TYR A 340 -7.32 1.32 -3.98
C TYR A 340 -8.15 0.04 -3.80
N ASP A 341 -8.08 -0.83 -4.79
CA ASP A 341 -8.96 -1.97 -4.96
C ASP A 341 -8.22 -3.31 -4.88
N PHE A 342 -8.87 -4.28 -4.23
CA PHE A 342 -8.22 -5.51 -3.81
C PHE A 342 -9.01 -6.77 -4.21
N ALA A 343 -8.49 -7.58 -5.12
CA ALA A 343 -9.06 -8.89 -5.47
C ALA A 343 -8.51 -10.02 -4.58
N ILE A 344 -9.37 -10.94 -4.14
CA ILE A 344 -9.06 -11.93 -3.09
C ILE A 344 -9.41 -13.34 -3.55
N TYR A 345 -8.47 -14.28 -3.37
CA TYR A 345 -8.61 -15.68 -3.81
C TYR A 345 -8.38 -16.74 -2.70
N ASN A 346 -8.26 -16.33 -1.43
CA ASN A 346 -7.91 -17.24 -0.33
C ASN A 346 -9.10 -17.75 0.51
N ASN A 347 -10.33 -17.33 0.24
CA ASN A 347 -11.48 -17.69 1.08
C ASN A 347 -12.17 -19.00 0.67
N ASP A 348 -12.00 -19.48 -0.56
CA ASP A 348 -12.59 -20.74 -0.99
C ASP A 348 -11.75 -21.94 -0.53
N VAL A 349 -12.26 -22.66 0.49
CA VAL A 349 -11.62 -23.83 1.08
C VAL A 349 -11.56 -25.05 0.13
N THR A 350 -12.21 -24.98 -1.03
CA THR A 350 -12.21 -26.06 -2.03
C THR A 350 -11.15 -25.88 -3.12
N THR A 351 -10.46 -24.73 -3.14
CA THR A 351 -9.32 -24.45 -4.03
C THR A 351 -8.22 -25.50 -3.85
N THR A 352 -7.63 -25.94 -4.96
CA THR A 352 -6.62 -27.01 -4.96
C THR A 352 -5.30 -26.65 -5.62
N THR A 353 -5.23 -25.51 -6.31
CA THR A 353 -4.03 -25.01 -6.98
C THR A 353 -3.87 -23.51 -6.79
N GLY A 354 -2.66 -23.00 -7.09
CA GLY A 354 -2.41 -21.57 -7.15
C GLY A 354 -3.02 -20.90 -8.38
N ILE A 355 -3.00 -19.57 -8.38
CA ILE A 355 -3.43 -18.69 -9.46
C ILE A 355 -2.24 -18.12 -10.25
N THR A 356 -2.54 -17.67 -11.45
CA THR A 356 -1.64 -16.82 -12.25
C THR A 356 -2.31 -15.48 -12.50
N VAL A 357 -1.65 -14.40 -12.08
CA VAL A 357 -2.09 -13.01 -12.22
C VAL A 357 -1.24 -12.35 -13.30
N ASN A 358 -1.90 -11.81 -14.33
CA ASN A 358 -1.31 -10.81 -15.21
C ASN A 358 -2.03 -9.48 -14.95
N LEU A 359 -1.40 -8.63 -14.15
CA LEU A 359 -2.05 -7.44 -13.62
C LEU A 359 -2.28 -6.41 -14.73
N ALA A 360 -1.34 -6.22 -15.66
CA ALA A 360 -1.47 -5.25 -16.76
C ALA A 360 -2.57 -5.64 -17.77
N ALA A 361 -2.73 -6.94 -18.03
CA ALA A 361 -3.81 -7.46 -18.87
C ALA A 361 -5.16 -7.48 -18.14
N GLY A 362 -5.15 -7.41 -16.80
CA GLY A 362 -6.34 -7.51 -15.98
C GLY A 362 -6.91 -8.92 -15.98
N THR A 363 -6.08 -9.96 -15.84
CA THR A 363 -6.56 -11.34 -15.86
C THR A 363 -5.99 -12.15 -14.70
N VAL A 364 -6.86 -12.89 -14.01
CA VAL A 364 -6.48 -13.91 -13.02
C VAL A 364 -6.99 -15.26 -13.51
N THR A 365 -6.18 -16.31 -13.43
CA THR A 365 -6.57 -17.67 -13.84
C THR A 365 -6.23 -18.66 -12.74
N GLY A 366 -7.21 -19.46 -12.32
CA GLY A 366 -7.05 -20.53 -11.32
C GLY A 366 -7.64 -21.86 -11.78
N ASP A 367 -7.92 -22.75 -10.82
CA ASP A 367 -8.65 -23.99 -11.08
C ASP A 367 -10.17 -23.73 -11.24
N ALA A 368 -11.00 -24.78 -11.20
CA ALA A 368 -12.44 -24.64 -11.41
C ALA A 368 -13.19 -23.92 -10.25
N THR A 369 -12.57 -23.77 -9.08
CA THR A 369 -13.18 -23.06 -7.93
C THR A 369 -12.86 -21.57 -7.94
N ILE A 370 -12.06 -21.13 -8.91
CA ILE A 370 -11.70 -19.73 -9.16
C ILE A 370 -12.14 -19.36 -10.57
N GLY A 371 -11.66 -20.11 -11.56
CA GLY A 371 -11.95 -19.91 -12.97
C GLY A 371 -11.05 -18.86 -13.63
N THR A 372 -11.61 -17.96 -14.43
CA THR A 372 -10.83 -16.94 -15.15
C THR A 372 -11.50 -15.58 -15.06
N ASP A 373 -10.91 -14.72 -14.24
CA ASP A 373 -11.48 -13.42 -13.91
C ASP A 373 -10.86 -12.30 -14.70
N THR A 374 -11.64 -11.25 -14.88
CA THR A 374 -11.23 -10.00 -15.53
C THR A 374 -11.22 -8.88 -14.49
N LEU A 375 -10.07 -8.23 -14.36
CA LEU A 375 -9.85 -7.08 -13.50
C LEU A 375 -9.84 -5.77 -14.32
N ARG A 376 -10.45 -4.72 -13.77
CA ARG A 376 -10.35 -3.33 -14.25
C ARG A 376 -10.22 -2.40 -13.07
N SER A 377 -9.28 -1.46 -13.13
CA SER A 377 -8.95 -0.57 -12.01
C SER A 377 -8.79 -1.34 -10.70
N VAL A 378 -7.97 -2.39 -10.70
CA VAL A 378 -7.63 -3.17 -9.49
C VAL A 378 -6.12 -3.19 -9.35
N GLU A 379 -5.62 -2.65 -8.24
CA GLU A 379 -4.20 -2.48 -7.97
C GLU A 379 -3.62 -3.63 -7.16
N ALA A 380 -4.46 -4.39 -6.44
CA ALA A 380 -4.01 -5.40 -5.50
C ALA A 380 -4.66 -6.77 -5.69
N VAL A 381 -3.87 -7.83 -5.45
CA VAL A 381 -4.35 -9.22 -5.47
C VAL A 381 -3.78 -10.00 -4.28
N ARG A 382 -4.65 -10.71 -3.57
CA ARG A 382 -4.29 -11.76 -2.60
C ARG A 382 -4.52 -13.12 -3.22
N GLY A 383 -3.48 -13.93 -3.18
CA GLY A 383 -3.38 -15.27 -3.71
C GLY A 383 -4.20 -16.32 -2.97
N THR A 384 -3.86 -17.57 -3.25
CA THR A 384 -4.42 -18.78 -2.63
C THR A 384 -3.44 -19.33 -1.59
N ASN A 385 -3.78 -20.40 -0.88
CA ASN A 385 -2.80 -21.07 0.00
C ASN A 385 -1.85 -22.03 -0.76
N PHE A 386 -1.62 -21.79 -2.04
CA PHE A 386 -0.76 -22.59 -2.91
C PHE A 386 0.17 -21.68 -3.70
N ALA A 387 1.21 -22.25 -4.31
CA ALA A 387 2.18 -21.50 -5.10
C ALA A 387 1.52 -20.73 -6.26
N ASP A 388 1.51 -19.40 -6.12
CA ASP A 388 0.94 -18.44 -7.04
C ASP A 388 2.02 -17.72 -7.88
N VAL A 389 1.59 -17.15 -8.99
CA VAL A 389 2.45 -16.33 -9.87
C VAL A 389 1.81 -14.97 -10.10
N PHE A 390 2.50 -13.91 -9.72
CA PHE A 390 2.09 -12.51 -9.90
C PHE A 390 3.00 -11.81 -10.91
N ASP A 391 2.41 -11.21 -11.95
CA ASP A 391 3.14 -10.45 -12.97
C ASP A 391 2.52 -9.05 -13.17
N ALA A 392 3.25 -8.02 -12.71
CA ALA A 392 2.93 -6.61 -12.90
C ALA A 392 3.65 -5.97 -14.08
N THR A 393 4.35 -6.74 -14.92
CA THR A 393 5.10 -6.20 -16.07
C THR A 393 4.19 -5.36 -16.97
N GLY A 394 4.51 -4.08 -17.13
CA GLY A 394 3.74 -3.14 -17.95
C GLY A 394 2.47 -2.58 -17.30
N PHE A 395 2.22 -2.88 -16.03
CA PHE A 395 1.12 -2.26 -15.27
C PHE A 395 1.40 -0.76 -15.09
N SER A 396 0.44 0.05 -15.53
CA SER A 396 0.49 1.52 -15.51
C SER A 396 -0.91 2.10 -15.75
N GLY A 397 -1.05 3.42 -15.63
CA GLY A 397 -2.28 4.15 -15.96
C GLY A 397 -2.74 4.06 -17.43
N THR A 398 -2.02 3.35 -18.29
CA THR A 398 -2.42 3.08 -19.69
C THR A 398 -2.71 1.60 -19.98
N SER A 399 -2.53 0.73 -18.99
CA SER A 399 -2.77 -0.71 -19.13
C SER A 399 -4.26 -1.03 -19.24
N THR A 400 -4.61 -2.30 -19.51
CA THR A 400 -6.04 -2.69 -19.61
C THR A 400 -6.74 -2.61 -18.27
N ASN A 401 -6.01 -2.97 -17.22
CA ASN A 401 -6.36 -2.78 -15.83
C ASN A 401 -5.60 -1.55 -15.31
N ALA A 402 -5.88 -0.37 -15.87
CA ALA A 402 -5.22 0.86 -15.43
C ALA A 402 -5.64 1.16 -13.99
N GLY A 403 -4.71 1.07 -13.05
CA GLY A 403 -4.98 1.40 -11.66
C GLY A 403 -5.22 2.89 -11.45
N SER A 404 -5.96 3.22 -10.41
CA SER A 404 -6.27 4.60 -10.01
C SER A 404 -5.07 5.29 -9.37
N ASP A 405 -4.17 4.50 -8.74
CA ASP A 405 -2.92 4.96 -8.12
C ASP A 405 -1.71 4.86 -9.08
N GLY A 406 -1.96 5.03 -10.38
CA GLY A 406 -0.92 5.12 -11.41
C GLY A 406 -0.21 3.79 -11.69
N THR A 407 1.02 3.64 -11.20
CA THR A 407 1.85 2.42 -11.37
C THR A 407 1.91 1.57 -10.11
N PHE A 408 1.41 2.06 -8.98
CA PHE A 408 1.42 1.33 -7.72
C PHE A 408 0.58 0.05 -7.80
N ASN A 409 1.11 -1.05 -7.25
CA ASN A 409 0.41 -2.32 -7.16
C ASN A 409 0.87 -3.12 -5.94
N ASN A 410 0.05 -4.06 -5.48
CA ASN A 410 0.27 -4.75 -4.23
C ASN A 410 -0.11 -6.24 -4.29
N PHE A 411 0.74 -7.11 -3.74
CA PHE A 411 0.51 -8.56 -3.75
C PHE A 411 0.66 -9.20 -2.37
N GLU A 412 -0.22 -10.14 -2.05
CA GLU A 412 -0.15 -10.99 -0.87
C GLU A 412 -0.26 -12.45 -1.30
N GLY A 413 0.79 -13.25 -1.09
CA GLY A 413 0.84 -14.65 -1.51
C GLY A 413 -0.09 -15.56 -0.72
N MET A 414 -0.21 -15.34 0.59
CA MET A 414 -0.70 -16.33 1.58
C MET A 414 0.28 -17.50 1.67
N GLY A 415 -0.17 -18.72 2.00
CA GLY A 415 0.72 -19.88 2.04
C GLY A 415 1.10 -20.31 0.63
N GLY A 416 2.30 -20.83 0.43
CA GLY A 416 2.73 -21.19 -0.92
C GLY A 416 4.22 -21.04 -1.05
N ASN A 417 4.74 -21.10 -2.28
CA ASN A 417 6.07 -20.57 -2.56
C ASN A 417 5.87 -19.72 -3.80
N ASP A 418 5.62 -18.44 -3.59
CA ASP A 418 5.05 -17.59 -4.62
C ASP A 418 6.13 -16.91 -5.45
N THR A 419 5.78 -16.54 -6.69
CA THR A 419 6.68 -15.82 -7.60
C THR A 419 6.07 -14.49 -7.98
N ILE A 420 6.78 -13.40 -7.66
CA ILE A 420 6.34 -12.02 -7.92
C ILE A 420 7.29 -11.34 -8.91
N ILE A 421 6.73 -10.80 -9.98
CA ILE A 421 7.42 -9.94 -10.94
C ILE A 421 6.80 -8.55 -10.85
N GLY A 422 7.44 -7.66 -10.11
CA GLY A 422 7.01 -6.28 -9.90
C GLY A 422 7.43 -5.35 -11.03
N ASN A 423 6.87 -4.14 -11.02
CA ASN A 423 7.10 -3.09 -12.02
C ASN A 423 7.99 -1.94 -11.51
N GLY A 424 8.66 -2.10 -10.38
CA GLY A 424 9.45 -1.07 -9.71
C GLY A 424 8.65 -0.18 -8.74
N HIS A 425 7.32 -0.33 -8.71
CA HIS A 425 6.39 0.34 -7.78
C HIS A 425 5.50 -0.69 -7.06
N THR A 426 5.97 -1.93 -6.97
CA THR A 426 5.24 -3.05 -6.38
C THR A 426 5.54 -3.14 -4.90
N ARG A 427 4.47 -3.24 -4.10
CA ARG A 427 4.53 -3.64 -2.69
C ARG A 427 4.17 -5.12 -2.55
N ILE A 428 4.91 -5.83 -1.70
CA ILE A 428 4.48 -7.14 -1.18
C ILE A 428 3.95 -6.97 0.24
N GLN A 429 2.94 -7.73 0.63
CA GLN A 429 2.37 -7.66 1.97
C GLN A 429 2.13 -9.02 2.60
N TYR A 430 2.10 -9.06 3.94
CA TYR A 430 1.95 -10.28 4.75
C TYR A 430 0.96 -10.12 5.92
N THR A 431 -0.05 -9.27 5.76
CA THR A 431 -1.02 -8.90 6.80
C THR A 431 -1.81 -10.07 7.39
N GLN A 432 -1.97 -11.16 6.63
CA GLN A 432 -2.67 -12.37 7.05
C GLN A 432 -1.74 -13.49 7.56
N SER A 433 -0.43 -13.23 7.66
CA SER A 433 0.53 -14.21 8.17
C SER A 433 0.24 -14.57 9.64
N SER A 434 0.40 -15.84 10.00
CA SER A 434 0.24 -16.33 11.38
C SER A 434 1.49 -16.17 12.25
N GLY A 435 2.57 -15.59 11.71
CA GLY A 435 3.80 -15.29 12.43
C GLY A 435 4.67 -14.26 11.70
N GLY A 436 5.82 -13.92 12.29
CA GLY A 436 6.75 -12.94 11.72
C GLY A 436 7.36 -13.41 10.40
N VAL A 437 7.64 -12.45 9.52
CA VAL A 437 8.20 -12.66 8.18
C VAL A 437 9.61 -12.09 8.07
N THR A 438 10.43 -12.72 7.21
CA THR A 438 11.77 -12.22 6.86
C THR A 438 11.81 -11.88 5.38
N VAL A 439 12.11 -10.63 5.05
CA VAL A 439 12.17 -10.13 3.66
C VAL A 439 13.57 -9.59 3.35
N ASN A 440 14.12 -9.99 2.22
CA ASN A 440 15.42 -9.52 1.74
C ASN A 440 15.30 -9.03 0.29
N PHE A 441 15.36 -7.71 0.08
CA PHE A 441 15.23 -7.06 -1.22
C PHE A 441 16.41 -7.36 -2.14
N ALA A 442 17.64 -7.31 -1.62
CA ALA A 442 18.85 -7.61 -2.40
C ALA A 442 18.86 -9.04 -2.96
N MET A 443 18.28 -10.00 -2.24
CA MET A 443 18.17 -11.39 -2.66
C MET A 443 16.88 -11.68 -3.43
N GLY A 444 15.86 -10.83 -3.33
CA GLY A 444 14.54 -11.05 -3.91
C GLY A 444 13.81 -12.23 -3.28
N ILE A 445 13.87 -12.39 -1.95
CA ILE A 445 13.29 -13.53 -1.23
C ILE A 445 12.54 -13.05 0.01
N ALA A 446 11.37 -13.64 0.26
CA ALA A 446 10.64 -13.53 1.51
C ALA A 446 10.34 -14.92 2.09
N THR A 447 10.43 -15.07 3.40
CA THR A 447 10.16 -16.34 4.09
C THR A 447 9.35 -16.14 5.36
N GLY A 448 8.46 -17.08 5.66
CA GLY A 448 7.71 -17.11 6.91
C GLY A 448 7.34 -18.52 7.33
N ASP A 449 6.24 -18.66 8.08
CA ASP A 449 5.67 -19.96 8.44
C ASP A 449 4.84 -20.55 7.28
N ALA A 450 3.98 -21.54 7.54
CA ALA A 450 3.17 -22.17 6.50
C ALA A 450 2.12 -21.25 5.85
N SER A 451 1.79 -20.12 6.49
CA SER A 451 0.89 -19.09 5.95
C SER A 451 1.58 -18.11 4.99
N VAL A 452 2.88 -18.29 4.76
CA VAL A 452 3.72 -17.51 3.83
C VAL A 452 4.51 -18.46 2.93
N GLY A 453 5.33 -19.33 3.53
CA GLY A 453 6.24 -20.22 2.84
C GLY A 453 7.53 -19.53 2.41
N THR A 454 7.99 -19.75 1.17
CA THR A 454 9.21 -19.15 0.63
C THR A 454 8.97 -18.55 -0.75
N ASP A 455 8.80 -17.24 -0.76
CA ASP A 455 8.46 -16.47 -1.93
C ASP A 455 9.71 -15.88 -2.58
N THR A 456 9.61 -15.64 -3.88
CA THR A 456 10.66 -15.00 -4.67
C THR A 456 10.10 -13.81 -5.42
N PHE A 457 10.87 -12.73 -5.49
CA PHE A 457 10.41 -11.50 -6.13
C PHE A 457 11.50 -10.73 -6.87
N THR A 458 11.10 -9.93 -7.83
CA THR A 458 11.93 -8.95 -8.54
C THR A 458 11.12 -7.67 -8.79
N GLY A 459 11.75 -6.51 -8.93
CA GLY A 459 11.03 -5.26 -9.22
C GLY A 459 10.05 -4.80 -8.13
N VAL A 460 10.28 -5.23 -6.89
CA VAL A 460 9.54 -4.83 -5.68
C VAL A 460 10.39 -3.82 -4.93
N ASN A 461 9.78 -2.73 -4.45
CA ASN A 461 10.45 -1.65 -3.73
C ASN A 461 9.75 -1.29 -2.40
N ALA A 462 8.73 -2.05 -2.01
CA ALA A 462 8.03 -1.83 -0.76
C ALA A 462 7.56 -3.15 -0.11
N VAL A 463 7.49 -3.16 1.22
CA VAL A 463 6.95 -4.27 2.01
C VAL A 463 5.99 -3.77 3.08
N MET A 464 4.88 -4.48 3.28
CA MET A 464 4.05 -4.40 4.48
C MET A 464 4.10 -5.73 5.24
N GLY A 465 4.48 -5.66 6.50
CA GLY A 465 4.70 -6.78 7.39
C GLY A 465 3.47 -7.55 7.81
N SER A 466 3.71 -8.45 8.76
CA SER A 466 2.69 -9.16 9.53
C SER A 466 2.31 -8.36 10.78
N MET A 467 1.44 -8.90 11.63
CA MET A 467 1.15 -8.31 12.95
C MET A 467 2.11 -8.82 14.05
N PHE A 468 3.25 -9.37 13.66
CA PHE A 468 4.25 -9.99 14.51
C PHE A 468 5.63 -9.45 14.19
N ALA A 469 6.59 -9.67 15.08
CA ALA A 469 7.98 -9.24 14.90
C ALA A 469 8.59 -9.78 13.60
N ASP A 470 8.82 -8.86 12.66
CA ASP A 470 9.34 -9.09 11.33
C ASP A 470 10.83 -8.73 11.22
N THR A 471 11.45 -9.10 10.11
CA THR A 471 12.83 -8.74 9.78
C THR A 471 12.97 -8.38 8.32
N PHE A 472 13.32 -7.13 8.04
CA PHE A 472 13.49 -6.60 6.69
C PHE A 472 14.95 -6.20 6.44
N SER A 473 15.43 -6.52 5.25
CA SER A 473 16.73 -6.07 4.74
C SER A 473 16.56 -5.53 3.32
N GLY A 474 16.87 -4.25 3.14
CA GLY A 474 16.81 -3.51 1.88
C GLY A 474 17.94 -3.87 0.91
N SER A 475 18.15 -3.03 -0.10
CA SER A 475 19.09 -3.23 -1.19
C SER A 475 20.06 -2.06 -1.33
N GLY A 476 20.34 -1.62 -2.55
CA GLY A 476 21.06 -0.38 -2.84
C GLY A 476 20.15 0.67 -3.48
N ALA A 477 18.84 0.45 -3.46
CA ALA A 477 17.80 1.30 -4.02
C ALA A 477 16.90 1.81 -2.90
N ASP A 478 16.07 2.81 -3.20
CA ASP A 478 15.18 3.42 -2.22
C ASP A 478 13.98 2.50 -1.96
N GLU A 479 13.84 1.99 -0.73
CA GLU A 479 12.73 1.12 -0.33
C GLU A 479 11.82 1.70 0.76
N ASN A 480 10.57 1.24 0.77
CA ASN A 480 9.58 1.58 1.78
C ASN A 480 9.23 0.36 2.66
N PHE A 481 9.32 0.52 3.96
CA PHE A 481 9.09 -0.54 4.94
C PHE A 481 7.94 -0.16 5.87
N MET A 482 6.92 -1.01 5.97
CA MET A 482 5.86 -0.88 6.96
C MET A 482 5.81 -2.15 7.81
N GLY A 483 6.21 -2.07 9.07
CA GLY A 483 6.23 -3.21 9.99
C GLY A 483 4.84 -3.66 10.45
N LEU A 484 3.94 -2.69 10.68
CA LEU A 484 2.69 -2.86 11.42
C LEU A 484 2.96 -3.14 12.91
N ALA A 485 2.30 -4.12 13.52
CA ALA A 485 2.47 -4.45 14.93
C ALA A 485 3.59 -5.47 15.11
N GLY A 486 4.17 -5.54 16.30
CA GLY A 486 5.34 -6.38 16.55
C GLY A 486 6.57 -5.53 16.76
N ASP A 487 7.63 -6.13 17.30
CA ASP A 487 8.90 -5.42 17.48
C ASP A 487 9.79 -5.77 16.27
N ASP A 488 9.80 -4.91 15.26
CA ASP A 488 10.38 -5.21 13.96
C ASP A 488 11.85 -4.82 13.86
N LEU A 489 12.59 -5.55 13.01
CA LEU A 489 13.96 -5.20 12.63
C LEU A 489 14.01 -4.75 11.18
N ILE A 490 14.35 -3.48 10.94
CA ILE A 490 14.40 -2.89 9.60
C ILE A 490 15.84 -2.41 9.33
N ASP A 491 16.45 -2.93 8.26
CA ASP A 491 17.77 -2.54 7.80
C ASP A 491 17.73 -2.14 6.32
N GLY A 492 17.80 -0.85 5.99
CA GLY A 492 17.69 -0.34 4.62
C GLY A 492 18.89 -0.70 3.73
N ASN A 493 20.06 -1.00 4.33
CA ASN A 493 21.34 -1.11 3.62
C ASN A 493 21.75 0.19 2.89
N GLY A 494 21.53 0.29 1.58
CA GLY A 494 21.97 1.38 0.71
C GLY A 494 20.78 2.01 -0.02
N GLY A 495 20.81 3.31 -0.30
CA GLY A 495 19.67 4.04 -0.88
C GLY A 495 19.02 4.96 0.16
N PHE A 496 18.06 5.78 -0.25
CA PHE A 496 17.28 6.57 0.69
C PHE A 496 16.05 5.76 1.13
N ASP A 497 16.13 5.15 2.30
CA ASP A 497 15.12 4.21 2.77
C ASP A 497 14.14 4.86 3.74
N THR A 498 12.86 4.47 3.66
CA THR A 498 11.79 5.04 4.48
C THR A 498 11.06 3.97 5.29
N ALA A 499 10.99 4.15 6.61
CA ALA A 499 10.08 3.38 7.46
C ALA A 499 8.75 4.14 7.67
N GLN A 500 7.63 3.44 7.49
CA GLN A 500 6.28 3.99 7.46
C GLN A 500 5.41 3.42 8.58
N TYR A 501 4.72 4.30 9.32
CA TYR A 501 3.90 3.93 10.48
C TYR A 501 2.42 4.30 10.32
N ALA A 502 2.07 5.00 9.25
CA ALA A 502 0.70 5.39 8.97
C ALA A 502 -0.10 4.23 8.34
N ASN A 503 -1.12 3.77 9.06
CA ASN A 503 -2.12 2.86 8.51
C ASN A 503 -3.52 3.13 9.07
N LEU A 504 -4.49 3.41 8.20
CA LEU A 504 -5.87 3.76 8.61
C LEU A 504 -6.64 2.59 9.24
N THR A 505 -6.16 1.36 9.05
CA THR A 505 -6.85 0.14 9.50
C THR A 505 -6.38 -0.31 10.88
N TRP A 506 -5.07 -0.26 11.13
CA TRP A 506 -4.47 -0.89 12.32
C TRP A 506 -3.85 0.10 13.31
N THR A 507 -3.34 1.26 12.87
CA THR A 507 -2.63 2.21 13.75
C THR A 507 -3.58 2.89 14.72
N THR A 508 -3.27 2.85 16.02
CA THR A 508 -4.13 3.40 17.10
C THR A 508 -3.52 4.51 17.93
N GLY A 509 -2.25 4.85 17.72
CA GLY A 509 -1.54 5.88 18.48
C GLY A 509 -0.29 6.40 17.75
N GLY A 510 0.35 7.42 18.33
CA GLY A 510 1.56 8.02 17.80
C GLY A 510 2.84 7.30 18.19
N ILE A 511 3.94 7.66 17.55
CA ILE A 511 5.27 7.08 17.71
C ILE A 511 6.28 8.08 18.31
N THR A 512 7.31 7.54 18.97
CA THR A 512 8.51 8.27 19.38
C THR A 512 9.72 7.70 18.68
N VAL A 513 10.36 8.51 17.85
CA VAL A 513 11.52 8.14 17.03
C VAL A 513 12.79 8.70 17.66
N HIS A 514 13.75 7.82 17.91
CA HIS A 514 15.13 8.19 18.20
C HIS A 514 16.01 7.71 17.05
N LEU A 515 16.15 8.55 16.01
CA LEU A 515 16.63 8.11 14.70
C LEU A 515 18.07 7.59 14.77
N ALA A 516 18.98 8.32 15.44
CA ALA A 516 20.38 7.88 15.57
C ALA A 516 20.52 6.60 16.41
N ALA A 517 19.72 6.47 17.48
CA ALA A 517 19.67 5.23 18.27
C ALA A 517 19.13 4.05 17.46
N GLY A 518 18.40 4.33 16.38
CA GLY A 518 17.76 3.32 15.56
C GLY A 518 16.60 2.66 16.27
N THR A 519 15.80 3.43 17.01
CA THR A 519 14.64 2.91 17.74
C THR A 519 13.40 3.76 17.51
N VAL A 520 12.28 3.11 17.20
CA VAL A 520 10.95 3.72 17.15
C VAL A 520 10.08 3.03 18.19
N ILE A 521 9.34 3.80 18.98
CA ILE A 521 8.49 3.28 20.06
C ILE A 521 7.06 3.73 19.82
N GLY A 522 6.17 2.79 19.52
CA GLY A 522 4.72 2.99 19.40
C GLY A 522 3.92 2.26 20.48
N ASP A 523 2.61 2.13 20.24
CA ASP A 523 1.72 1.30 21.05
C ASP A 523 1.66 -0.15 20.51
N ALA A 524 0.68 -0.95 20.92
CA ALA A 524 0.56 -2.33 20.46
C ALA A 524 0.29 -2.49 18.94
N SER A 525 -0.14 -1.42 18.25
CA SER A 525 -0.38 -1.43 16.81
C SER A 525 0.85 -1.15 15.96
N SER A 526 1.92 -0.61 16.57
CA SER A 526 3.18 -0.25 15.90
C SER A 526 4.42 -0.87 16.55
N GLY A 527 4.28 -1.40 17.77
CA GLY A 527 5.35 -2.04 18.54
C GLY A 527 6.59 -1.17 18.82
N THR A 528 7.72 -1.80 19.10
CA THR A 528 9.02 -1.15 19.29
C THR A 528 10.04 -1.67 18.28
N ASP A 529 10.34 -0.85 17.28
CA ASP A 529 11.17 -1.25 16.16
C ASP A 529 12.62 -0.83 16.29
N THR A 530 13.48 -1.60 15.64
CA THR A 530 14.91 -1.33 15.49
C THR A 530 15.24 -0.99 14.04
N LEU A 531 15.84 0.17 13.82
CA LEU A 531 16.20 0.69 12.50
C LEU A 531 17.72 0.68 12.28
N ARG A 532 18.14 0.40 11.06
CA ARG A 532 19.52 0.58 10.55
C ARG A 532 19.47 1.06 9.10
N SER A 533 20.38 1.96 8.74
CA SER A 533 20.42 2.58 7.40
C SER A 533 19.04 3.08 6.94
N ILE A 534 18.28 3.71 7.85
CA ILE A 534 17.00 4.34 7.54
C ILE A 534 17.14 5.85 7.72
N GLU A 535 16.89 6.59 6.65
CA GLU A 535 17.00 8.05 6.61
C GLU A 535 15.63 8.75 6.68
N GLY A 536 14.57 8.10 6.17
CA GLY A 536 13.22 8.63 6.12
C GLY A 536 12.28 7.96 7.13
N ILE A 537 11.44 8.77 7.77
CA ILE A 537 10.32 8.28 8.59
C ILE A 537 9.03 8.95 8.12
N GLN A 538 8.00 8.15 7.87
CA GLN A 538 6.61 8.60 7.84
C GLN A 538 5.94 8.21 9.15
N GLY A 539 5.45 9.21 9.87
CA GLY A 539 4.74 9.11 11.14
C GLY A 539 3.36 8.48 11.02
N THR A 540 2.49 8.83 11.96
CA THR A 540 1.13 8.31 12.10
C THR A 540 0.12 9.46 11.98
N ASN A 541 -1.19 9.18 11.99
CA ASN A 541 -2.18 10.26 12.05
C ASN A 541 -2.38 10.85 13.47
N PHE A 542 -1.45 10.58 14.38
CA PHE A 542 -1.48 10.97 15.77
C PHE A 542 -0.22 11.77 16.10
N ALA A 543 -0.22 12.49 17.22
CA ALA A 543 0.94 13.28 17.62
C ALA A 543 2.18 12.41 17.83
N ASP A 544 3.20 12.67 17.03
CA ASP A 544 4.47 11.97 17.00
C ASP A 544 5.62 12.82 17.58
N THR A 545 6.72 12.16 17.92
CA THR A 545 7.97 12.82 18.29
C THR A 545 9.11 12.27 17.45
N TYR A 546 9.86 13.14 16.80
CA TYR A 546 11.00 12.79 15.97
C TYR A 546 12.27 13.44 16.49
N ASP A 547 13.28 12.63 16.84
CA ASP A 547 14.60 13.12 17.27
C ASP A 547 15.72 12.51 16.41
N ALA A 548 16.28 13.35 15.54
CA ALA A 548 17.43 13.04 14.68
C ALA A 548 18.77 13.50 15.27
N THR A 549 18.81 13.94 16.54
CA THR A 549 20.05 14.43 17.16
C THR A 549 21.19 13.40 17.01
N ASN A 550 22.33 13.86 16.48
CA ASN A 550 23.52 13.05 16.16
C ASN A 550 23.39 12.03 15.01
N PHE A 551 22.28 11.99 14.28
CA PHE A 551 22.16 11.14 13.10
C PHE A 551 23.20 11.54 12.04
N GLY A 552 23.85 10.54 11.44
CA GLY A 552 24.92 10.72 10.44
C GLY A 552 26.29 11.16 11.00
N VAL A 553 26.44 11.30 12.33
CA VAL A 553 27.73 11.67 12.94
C VAL A 553 28.63 10.45 13.06
N SER A 554 29.67 10.37 12.23
CA SER A 554 30.64 9.28 12.26
C SER A 554 31.30 9.09 13.64
N GLY A 555 31.18 7.87 14.19
CA GLY A 555 31.80 7.49 15.47
C GLY A 555 31.11 8.06 16.71
N ALA A 556 29.92 8.64 16.55
CA ALA A 556 29.12 9.07 17.70
C ALA A 556 28.64 7.86 18.53
N ILE A 557 28.71 8.03 19.84
CA ILE A 557 28.38 7.00 20.83
C ILE A 557 27.06 7.37 21.49
N ASP A 558 26.14 6.43 21.53
CA ASP A 558 24.90 6.55 22.27
C ASP A 558 25.22 6.59 23.79
N PRO A 559 24.88 7.68 24.49
CA PRO A 559 25.14 7.79 25.93
C PRO A 559 24.32 6.80 26.77
N ALA A 560 23.20 6.27 26.28
CA ALA A 560 22.38 5.31 26.99
C ALA A 560 23.01 3.91 27.00
N THR A 561 23.61 3.48 25.89
CA THR A 561 24.20 2.14 25.73
C THR A 561 25.72 2.10 25.84
N GLY A 562 26.41 3.22 25.58
CA GLY A 562 27.87 3.29 25.48
C GLY A 562 28.44 2.64 24.22
N LEU A 563 27.60 2.32 23.23
CA LEU A 563 27.97 1.74 21.94
C LEU A 563 27.79 2.78 20.82
N PRO A 564 28.40 2.58 19.63
CA PRO A 564 28.07 3.40 18.46
C PRO A 564 26.57 3.39 18.17
N TYR A 565 26.05 4.54 17.73
CA TYR A 565 24.67 4.64 17.24
C TYR A 565 24.37 3.55 16.21
N ALA A 566 23.22 2.90 16.35
CA ALA A 566 22.88 1.72 15.56
C ALA A 566 22.44 2.08 14.13
N ASN A 567 21.86 3.27 13.96
CA ASN A 567 21.42 3.78 12.67
C ASN A 567 22.33 4.94 12.23
N ILE A 568 23.21 4.63 11.29
CA ILE A 568 24.12 5.60 10.66
C ILE A 568 23.70 5.56 9.19
N GLY A 569 22.90 6.55 8.76
CA GLY A 569 22.39 6.57 7.40
C GLY A 569 23.49 6.39 6.36
N ASN A 570 23.15 5.78 5.24
CA ASN A 570 24.09 5.56 4.14
C ASN A 570 24.29 6.83 3.29
N ASN A 571 23.37 7.81 3.41
CA ASN A 571 23.38 9.07 2.67
C ASN A 571 23.87 10.26 3.53
N GLY A 572 24.89 10.01 4.35
CA GLY A 572 25.49 11.02 5.22
C GLY A 572 24.61 11.40 6.40
N ASN A 573 24.35 12.70 6.59
CA ASN A 573 23.54 13.22 7.70
C ASN A 573 22.15 13.70 7.26
N LEU A 574 21.79 13.58 5.97
CA LEU A 574 20.45 13.90 5.49
C LEU A 574 19.44 12.93 6.10
N ASN A 575 18.35 13.46 6.62
CA ASN A 575 17.23 12.67 7.15
C ASN A 575 15.92 13.39 6.84
N GLN A 576 14.83 12.64 6.82
CA GLN A 576 13.51 13.15 6.47
C GLN A 576 12.45 12.70 7.47
N PHE A 577 11.49 13.59 7.70
CA PHE A 577 10.29 13.29 8.44
C PHE A 577 9.06 13.83 7.72
N GLU A 578 8.02 13.00 7.65
CA GLU A 578 6.65 13.39 7.33
C GLU A 578 5.77 12.95 8.50
N GLY A 579 5.06 13.90 9.13
CA GLY A 579 4.21 13.62 10.28
C GLY A 579 2.95 12.84 9.93
N MET A 580 2.34 13.15 8.77
CA MET A 580 0.93 12.89 8.50
C MET A 580 0.07 13.77 9.43
N GLY A 581 -1.01 13.27 10.04
CA GLY A 581 -1.83 14.05 10.97
C GLY A 581 -1.27 14.08 12.40
N GLY A 582 -1.86 14.88 13.28
CA GLY A 582 -1.38 15.00 14.66
C GLY A 582 -0.77 16.36 14.95
N ASN A 583 -0.13 16.53 16.10
CA ASN A 583 0.62 17.75 16.41
C ASN A 583 2.02 17.30 16.78
N ASP A 584 2.95 17.38 15.83
CA ASP A 584 4.22 16.67 15.95
C ASP A 584 5.31 17.55 16.54
N THR A 585 6.28 16.89 17.19
CA THR A 585 7.47 17.55 17.74
C THR A 585 8.72 17.00 17.08
N ILE A 586 9.42 17.84 16.33
CA ILE A 586 10.58 17.48 15.53
C ILE A 586 11.86 18.15 16.09
N ILE A 587 12.89 17.35 16.32
CA ILE A 587 14.25 17.77 16.65
C ILE A 587 15.17 17.23 15.56
N GLY A 588 15.51 18.07 14.61
CA GLY A 588 16.41 17.78 13.51
C GLY A 588 17.89 17.90 13.87
N ASN A 589 18.74 17.47 12.96
CA ASN A 589 20.21 17.50 13.11
C ASN A 589 20.90 18.64 12.34
N GLY A 590 20.11 19.58 11.81
CA GLY A 590 20.57 20.67 10.95
C GLY A 590 20.58 20.36 9.45
N ASN A 591 20.42 19.08 9.08
CA ASN A 591 20.20 18.62 7.70
C ASN A 591 18.93 17.75 7.61
N THR A 592 17.94 18.07 8.45
CA THR A 592 16.62 17.43 8.43
C THR A 592 15.73 18.12 7.41
N ARG A 593 15.06 17.32 6.58
CA ARG A 593 14.02 17.76 5.64
C ARG A 593 12.64 17.39 6.17
N LEU A 594 11.74 18.37 6.21
CA LEU A 594 10.30 18.11 6.43
C LEU A 594 9.59 17.98 5.09
N ILE A 595 8.69 17.01 4.97
CA ILE A 595 7.84 16.85 3.78
C ILE A 595 6.38 16.68 4.22
N TYR A 596 5.47 17.31 3.47
CA TYR A 596 4.01 17.23 3.70
C TYR A 596 3.29 16.71 2.46
N ALA A 597 3.84 15.65 1.87
CA ALA A 597 3.43 15.16 0.56
C ALA A 597 2.02 14.56 0.56
N ASN A 598 1.60 14.00 1.69
CA ASN A 598 0.31 13.36 1.90
C ASN A 598 -0.72 14.30 2.53
N ALA A 599 -0.41 15.59 2.70
CA ALA A 599 -1.36 16.56 3.21
C ALA A 599 -2.56 16.71 2.26
N THR A 600 -3.77 16.74 2.81
CA THR A 600 -5.04 16.82 2.07
C THR A 600 -5.51 18.26 1.79
N GLY A 601 -4.68 19.24 2.16
CA GLY A 601 -4.94 20.66 1.98
C GLY A 601 -3.65 21.49 2.07
N PRO A 602 -3.76 22.82 1.91
CA PRO A 602 -2.60 23.71 1.93
C PRO A 602 -1.93 23.76 3.29
N VAL A 603 -0.61 23.91 3.26
CA VAL A 603 0.29 23.89 4.41
C VAL A 603 0.96 25.26 4.55
N THR A 604 1.07 25.73 5.79
CA THR A 604 1.84 26.93 6.13
C THR A 604 3.05 26.54 6.96
N ILE A 605 4.24 26.71 6.40
CA ILE A 605 5.54 26.41 7.01
C ILE A 605 6.20 27.73 7.37
N THR A 606 6.53 27.94 8.64
CA THR A 606 7.16 29.18 9.11
C THR A 606 8.37 28.87 9.97
N PHE A 607 9.53 29.29 9.49
CA PHE A 607 10.77 29.25 10.23
C PHE A 607 10.89 30.50 11.13
N GLU A 608 11.34 30.30 12.36
CA GLU A 608 11.58 31.36 13.33
C GLU A 608 12.83 32.16 12.92
N PRO A 609 12.73 33.51 12.84
CA PRO A 609 13.88 34.34 12.50
C PRO A 609 15.04 34.18 13.49
N ASN A 610 16.28 34.06 12.98
CA ASN A 610 17.51 33.92 13.77
C ASN A 610 17.56 32.68 14.69
N SER A 611 16.73 31.66 14.43
CA SER A 611 16.79 30.39 15.15
C SER A 611 17.99 29.52 14.73
N TRP A 612 18.57 29.83 13.57
CA TRP A 612 19.79 29.21 13.07
C TRP A 612 21.04 29.80 13.77
N THR A 613 21.67 29.02 14.64
CA THR A 613 22.73 29.49 15.56
C THR A 613 24.16 29.13 15.14
N SER A 614 24.35 28.18 14.22
CA SER A 614 25.65 27.82 13.63
C SER A 614 25.46 27.30 12.21
N THR A 615 26.50 27.21 11.37
CA THR A 615 26.35 26.72 9.98
C THR A 615 25.79 25.30 9.81
N THR A 616 25.62 24.55 10.90
CA THR A 616 25.12 23.17 10.90
C THR A 616 23.95 22.96 11.84
N SER A 617 23.39 24.00 12.47
CA SER A 617 22.34 23.82 13.48
C SER A 617 20.97 23.59 12.89
N GLY A 618 20.70 24.07 11.67
CA GLY A 618 19.35 24.25 11.13
C GLY A 618 18.56 25.30 11.92
N ALA A 619 17.31 25.51 11.50
CA ALA A 619 16.38 26.47 12.07
C ALA A 619 15.21 25.79 12.80
N SER A 620 14.53 26.56 13.65
CA SER A 620 13.31 26.17 14.36
C SER A 620 12.09 26.83 13.76
N GLY A 621 10.90 26.32 14.04
CA GLY A 621 9.67 26.85 13.46
C GLY A 621 8.42 26.05 13.76
N THR A 622 7.38 26.36 13.02
CA THR A 622 6.06 25.74 13.12
C THR A 622 5.48 25.44 11.75
N VAL A 623 4.72 24.36 11.67
CA VAL A 623 3.90 24.02 10.50
C VAL A 623 2.44 23.94 10.92
N THR A 624 1.54 24.45 10.08
CA THR A 624 0.10 24.32 10.29
C THR A 624 -0.62 23.91 9.02
N GLY A 625 -1.60 23.02 9.14
CA GLY A 625 -2.48 22.62 8.03
C GLY A 625 -3.87 22.17 8.50
N ASP A 626 -4.51 21.32 7.71
CA ASP A 626 -5.77 20.67 8.10
C ASP A 626 -5.50 19.46 9.03
N GLY A 627 -6.46 18.53 9.18
CA GLY A 627 -6.28 17.35 10.04
C GLY A 627 -5.19 16.37 9.62
N SER A 628 -4.74 16.42 8.36
CA SER A 628 -3.66 15.59 7.81
C SER A 628 -2.25 16.15 8.05
N VAL A 629 -2.16 17.26 8.80
CA VAL A 629 -0.92 17.93 9.21
C VAL A 629 -0.99 18.36 10.68
N GLY A 630 -2.12 18.95 11.08
CA GLY A 630 -2.32 19.57 12.39
C GLY A 630 -1.37 20.75 12.65
N ILE A 631 -0.77 20.79 13.84
CA ILE A 631 0.14 21.88 14.28
C ILE A 631 1.45 21.27 14.78
N ASP A 632 2.48 21.36 13.94
CA ASP A 632 3.79 20.82 14.23
C ASP A 632 4.75 21.89 14.71
N THR A 633 5.72 21.46 15.50
CA THR A 633 6.84 22.29 15.95
C THR A 633 8.15 21.61 15.61
N PHE A 634 9.11 22.38 15.12
CA PHE A 634 10.41 21.84 14.73
C PHE A 634 11.59 22.68 15.20
N SER A 635 12.74 22.02 15.28
CA SER A 635 14.07 22.63 15.45
C SER A 635 15.06 21.85 14.60
N GLY A 636 16.18 22.47 14.24
CA GLY A 636 17.23 21.81 13.46
C GLY A 636 16.84 21.35 12.06
N VAL A 637 15.91 22.05 11.42
CA VAL A 637 15.47 21.78 10.04
C VAL A 637 16.17 22.73 9.08
N GLY A 638 16.65 22.21 7.95
CA GLY A 638 17.32 22.99 6.90
C GLY A 638 16.55 23.00 5.57
N SER A 639 15.56 22.13 5.41
CA SER A 639 14.76 22.03 4.20
C SER A 639 13.31 21.69 4.51
N ALA A 640 12.38 22.19 3.69
CA ALA A 640 10.97 21.87 3.79
C ALA A 640 10.31 21.75 2.41
N SER A 641 9.37 20.81 2.30
CA SER A 641 8.55 20.62 1.11
C SER A 641 7.07 20.67 1.46
N GLY A 642 6.30 21.37 0.62
CA GLY A 642 4.85 21.52 0.73
C GLY A 642 4.05 20.27 0.36
N SER A 643 2.76 20.50 0.15
CA SER A 643 1.72 19.59 -0.27
C SER A 643 1.50 19.64 -1.79
N SER A 644 0.36 19.15 -2.29
CA SER A 644 -0.04 19.36 -3.69
C SER A 644 -1.03 20.51 -3.86
N PHE A 645 -1.10 21.41 -2.87
CA PHE A 645 -2.00 22.55 -2.80
C PHE A 645 -1.21 23.84 -2.68
N ALA A 646 -1.90 24.99 -2.83
CA ALA A 646 -1.27 26.30 -2.72
C ALA A 646 -0.74 26.59 -1.30
N ASP A 647 0.55 26.39 -1.11
CA ASP A 647 1.23 26.44 0.17
C ASP A 647 1.86 27.81 0.44
N THR A 648 2.23 28.03 1.70
CA THR A 648 2.99 29.20 2.13
C THR A 648 4.21 28.77 2.94
N ILE A 649 5.40 29.05 2.43
CA ILE A 649 6.67 28.75 3.07
C ILE A 649 7.38 30.07 3.37
N THR A 650 7.71 30.30 4.64
CA THR A 650 8.50 31.46 5.08
C THR A 650 9.76 30.96 5.77
N GLY A 651 10.91 31.21 5.16
CA GLY A 651 12.24 30.90 5.64
C GLY A 651 12.69 31.77 6.81
N SER A 652 13.91 31.50 7.27
CA SER A 652 14.50 32.14 8.43
C SER A 652 15.39 33.34 8.05
N ALA A 653 16.05 33.95 9.04
CA ALA A 653 17.11 34.93 8.78
C ALA A 653 18.45 34.25 9.08
N ASN A 654 18.85 33.35 8.20
CA ASN A 654 19.98 32.45 8.43
C ASN A 654 21.34 33.18 8.26
N PRO A 655 22.42 32.73 8.95
CA PRO A 655 23.73 33.34 8.83
C PRO A 655 24.33 33.26 7.41
N SER A 656 25.26 34.15 7.08
CA SER A 656 25.99 34.05 5.80
C SER A 656 26.70 32.70 5.65
N GLY A 657 26.45 31.99 4.56
CA GLY A 657 27.07 30.69 4.25
C GLY A 657 26.23 29.46 4.64
N THR A 658 25.00 29.65 5.10
CA THR A 658 23.96 28.60 5.17
C THR A 658 22.99 28.75 4.02
N ALA A 659 22.28 27.66 3.70
CA ALA A 659 21.21 27.68 2.71
C ALA A 659 19.96 26.98 3.19
N GLU A 660 18.80 27.61 3.01
CA GLU A 660 17.50 26.95 3.17
C GLU A 660 17.02 26.45 1.80
N GLU A 661 16.41 25.26 1.82
CA GLU A 661 15.97 24.58 0.62
C GLU A 661 14.45 24.33 0.68
N PHE A 662 13.72 24.94 -0.24
CA PHE A 662 12.26 24.93 -0.26
C PHE A 662 11.71 24.33 -1.55
N SER A 663 10.66 23.53 -1.43
CA SER A 663 9.86 23.07 -2.56
C SER A 663 8.38 23.26 -2.26
N GLY A 664 7.67 23.97 -3.12
CA GLY A 664 6.20 24.10 -3.03
C GLY A 664 5.48 22.83 -3.49
N ARG A 665 6.08 22.14 -4.47
CA ARG A 665 5.52 21.01 -5.23
C ARG A 665 4.40 21.48 -6.17
N ALA A 666 3.25 20.80 -6.18
CA ALA A 666 2.12 21.23 -6.99
C ALA A 666 1.33 22.29 -6.24
N GLY A 667 0.87 23.33 -6.92
CA GLY A 667 0.13 24.38 -6.23
C GLY A 667 0.33 25.72 -6.90
N ASN A 668 -0.09 26.79 -6.23
CA ASN A 668 0.38 28.13 -6.58
C ASN A 668 0.98 28.67 -5.30
N ASP A 669 2.27 28.43 -5.12
CA ASP A 669 2.90 28.51 -3.81
C ASP A 669 3.51 29.87 -3.57
N SER A 670 3.59 30.26 -2.30
CA SER A 670 4.29 31.47 -1.87
C SER A 670 5.50 31.08 -1.04
N ILE A 671 6.70 31.23 -1.61
CA ILE A 671 7.97 30.93 -0.95
C ILE A 671 8.70 32.25 -0.68
N ASP A 672 8.97 32.53 0.59
CA ASP A 672 9.71 33.71 1.04
C ASP A 672 10.94 33.27 1.84
N GLY A 673 12.13 33.36 1.25
CA GLY A 673 13.40 32.94 1.90
C GLY A 673 13.80 33.83 3.07
N GLN A 674 13.27 35.05 3.13
CA GLN A 674 13.64 36.09 4.08
C GLN A 674 15.10 36.53 3.97
N GLY A 675 16.00 36.01 4.79
CA GLY A 675 17.39 36.44 4.78
C GLY A 675 18.34 35.27 4.90
N GLY A 676 19.44 35.32 4.16
CA GLY A 676 20.19 34.12 3.88
C GLY A 676 20.40 33.91 2.40
N PHE A 677 21.01 32.78 2.05
CA PHE A 677 21.08 32.33 0.67
C PHE A 677 20.06 31.21 0.50
N ASP A 678 18.97 31.46 -0.20
CA ASP A 678 17.83 30.56 -0.20
C ASP A 678 17.58 29.99 -1.59
N ARG A 679 17.16 28.72 -1.63
CA ARG A 679 16.98 27.97 -2.87
C ARG A 679 15.58 27.38 -2.99
N ALA A 680 14.94 27.63 -4.13
CA ALA A 680 13.69 26.98 -4.51
C ALA A 680 13.96 25.79 -5.46
N PHE A 681 13.22 24.70 -5.25
CA PHE A 681 13.37 23.43 -5.95
C PHE A 681 12.13 23.01 -6.71
N TYR A 682 12.33 22.64 -7.98
CA TYR A 682 11.29 22.19 -8.93
C TYR A 682 11.61 20.82 -9.56
N ASN A 683 12.60 20.11 -9.04
CA ASN A 683 13.08 18.83 -9.57
C ASN A 683 12.35 17.60 -9.00
N HIS A 684 11.25 17.79 -8.25
CA HIS A 684 10.60 16.72 -7.47
C HIS A 684 9.11 16.47 -7.80
N ASP A 685 8.59 17.09 -8.86
CA ASP A 685 7.14 17.34 -8.95
C ASP A 685 6.42 16.52 -10.02
N GLY A 686 7.03 15.46 -10.57
CA GLY A 686 6.39 14.61 -11.59
C GLY A 686 5.98 15.38 -12.86
N SER A 687 6.58 16.55 -13.08
CA SER A 687 6.27 17.45 -14.18
C SER A 687 6.48 16.77 -15.54
N ALA A 688 5.77 17.25 -16.55
CA ALA A 688 5.87 16.82 -17.93
C ALA A 688 6.49 17.90 -18.85
N SER A 689 6.90 19.05 -18.29
CA SER A 689 7.50 20.16 -19.03
C SER A 689 8.38 21.05 -18.16
N GLY A 690 9.24 21.86 -18.77
CA GLY A 690 10.09 22.79 -18.02
C GLY A 690 9.36 24.01 -17.48
N ILE A 691 10.00 24.69 -16.53
CA ILE A 691 9.53 25.91 -15.86
C ILE A 691 10.00 27.18 -16.56
N GLN A 692 9.25 28.26 -16.36
CA GLN A 692 9.66 29.61 -16.68
C GLN A 692 9.81 30.43 -15.41
N VAL A 693 11.02 30.94 -15.18
CA VAL A 693 11.42 31.70 -14.00
C VAL A 693 11.68 33.16 -14.41
N ASP A 694 10.94 34.09 -13.82
CA ASP A 694 11.27 35.52 -13.80
C ASP A 694 11.69 35.90 -12.37
N MET A 695 13.00 36.03 -12.16
CA MET A 695 13.54 36.31 -10.84
C MET A 695 13.21 37.73 -10.38
N ALA A 696 13.01 38.71 -11.27
CA ALA A 696 12.70 40.07 -10.84
C ALA A 696 11.26 40.16 -10.34
N SER A 697 10.30 39.56 -11.06
CA SER A 697 8.92 39.47 -10.58
C SER A 697 8.74 38.46 -9.46
N GLY A 698 9.70 37.55 -9.27
CA GLY A 698 9.61 36.44 -8.35
C GLY A 698 8.50 35.49 -8.78
N THR A 699 8.41 35.16 -10.06
CA THR A 699 7.36 34.26 -10.58
C THR A 699 8.00 33.04 -11.22
N VAL A 700 7.53 31.87 -10.82
CA VAL A 700 7.82 30.61 -11.51
C VAL A 700 6.51 30.08 -12.06
N SER A 701 6.51 29.64 -13.32
CA SER A 701 5.33 29.02 -13.93
C SER A 701 5.72 27.71 -14.60
N GLY A 702 4.97 26.66 -14.31
CA GLY A 702 5.14 25.32 -14.88
C GLY A 702 3.82 24.74 -15.39
N ASP A 703 3.78 23.41 -15.52
CA ASP A 703 2.54 22.68 -15.80
C ASP A 703 1.67 22.51 -14.55
N ALA A 704 0.63 21.68 -14.60
CA ALA A 704 -0.28 21.51 -13.46
C ALA A 704 0.39 20.89 -12.23
N ALA A 705 1.52 20.20 -12.39
CA ALA A 705 2.23 19.55 -11.29
C ALA A 705 3.16 20.52 -10.54
N ILE A 706 3.38 21.72 -11.09
CA ILE A 706 4.14 22.80 -10.46
C ILE A 706 3.23 24.01 -10.18
N GLY A 707 2.41 24.40 -11.16
CA GLY A 707 1.52 25.54 -11.13
C GLY A 707 2.25 26.88 -11.28
N THR A 708 1.83 27.91 -10.56
CA THR A 708 2.40 29.27 -10.65
C THR A 708 2.74 29.83 -9.27
N ASP A 709 4.03 29.91 -9.00
CA ASP A 709 4.56 30.26 -7.70
C ASP A 709 5.05 31.70 -7.62
N THR A 710 5.07 32.20 -6.40
CA THR A 710 5.62 33.49 -6.03
C THR A 710 6.84 33.30 -5.12
N LEU A 711 7.99 33.75 -5.59
CA LEU A 711 9.25 33.78 -4.85
C LEU A 711 9.51 35.18 -4.28
N ARG A 712 10.00 35.24 -3.04
CA ARG A 712 10.56 36.43 -2.40
C ARG A 712 11.84 36.06 -1.66
N SER A 713 12.84 36.94 -1.70
CA SER A 713 14.16 36.68 -1.12
C SER A 713 14.71 35.29 -1.48
N ILE A 714 14.52 34.85 -2.73
CA ILE A 714 15.11 33.61 -3.25
C ILE A 714 16.17 34.00 -4.27
N GLU A 715 17.40 33.59 -4.01
CA GLU A 715 18.55 33.84 -4.87
C GLU A 715 18.82 32.69 -5.84
N ALA A 716 18.36 31.48 -5.52
CA ALA A 716 18.66 30.29 -6.29
C ALA A 716 17.44 29.47 -6.69
N VAL A 717 17.45 28.94 -7.92
CA VAL A 717 16.41 28.04 -8.41
C VAL A 717 17.07 26.82 -9.04
N ARG A 718 16.65 25.62 -8.60
CA ARG A 718 16.90 24.36 -9.31
C ARG A 718 15.68 24.00 -10.16
N GLY A 719 15.95 23.74 -11.43
CA GLY A 719 14.98 23.42 -12.48
C GLY A 719 14.38 22.03 -12.41
N THR A 720 13.64 21.71 -13.47
CA THR A 720 13.08 20.40 -13.76
C THR A 720 14.08 19.58 -14.58
N ALA A 721 13.75 18.33 -14.95
CA ALA A 721 14.57 17.57 -15.92
C ALA A 721 14.24 17.91 -17.39
N PHE A 722 13.51 19.00 -17.64
CA PHE A 722 13.04 19.42 -18.95
C PHE A 722 13.58 20.82 -19.25
N ALA A 723 13.49 21.22 -20.52
CA ALA A 723 13.97 22.53 -20.97
C ALA A 723 13.30 23.70 -20.22
N ASP A 724 14.06 24.30 -19.32
CA ASP A 724 13.69 25.40 -18.46
C ASP A 724 14.11 26.76 -19.04
N THR A 725 13.49 27.84 -18.56
CA THR A 725 13.84 29.21 -18.95
C THR A 725 13.99 30.09 -17.72
N TYR A 726 15.17 30.68 -17.55
CA TYR A 726 15.50 31.56 -16.44
C TYR A 726 15.75 32.99 -16.93
N VAL A 727 15.10 33.96 -16.29
CA VAL A 727 15.26 35.40 -16.57
C VAL A 727 15.61 36.13 -15.28
N ALA A 728 16.87 36.53 -15.14
CA ALA A 728 17.39 37.29 -14.00
C ALA A 728 17.42 38.81 -14.25
N THR A 729 16.91 39.28 -15.39
CA THR A 729 17.01 40.70 -15.77
C THR A 729 16.37 41.59 -14.71
N ASN A 730 17.15 42.52 -14.13
CA ASN A 730 16.77 43.40 -13.01
C ASN A 730 16.60 42.75 -11.62
N PHE A 731 16.89 41.45 -11.45
CA PHE A 731 16.94 40.83 -10.13
C PHE A 731 17.90 41.59 -9.19
N GLY A 732 17.46 41.82 -7.94
CA GLY A 732 18.20 42.60 -6.95
C GLY A 732 18.23 44.12 -7.20
N VAL A 733 17.68 44.61 -8.32
CA VAL A 733 17.63 46.04 -8.68
C VAL A 733 16.21 46.58 -8.56
N SER A 734 15.22 45.81 -9.02
CA SER A 734 13.80 46.18 -8.96
C SER A 734 12.92 44.94 -8.97
N GLY A 735 11.78 44.98 -8.29
CA GLY A 735 10.82 43.88 -8.24
C GLY A 735 10.58 43.41 -6.80
N PRO A 736 9.62 42.50 -6.59
CA PRO A 736 9.31 41.98 -5.25
C PRO A 736 10.30 40.93 -4.72
N ASN A 737 11.05 40.24 -5.59
CA ASN A 737 12.07 39.27 -5.18
C ASN A 737 13.44 39.95 -5.12
N VAL A 738 13.79 40.45 -3.94
CA VAL A 738 15.07 41.13 -3.67
C VAL A 738 15.76 40.36 -2.57
N GLY A 739 16.74 39.56 -2.95
CA GLY A 739 17.55 38.77 -2.03
C GLY A 739 18.50 39.59 -1.16
N ASP A 740 19.01 38.97 -0.11
CA ASP A 740 19.99 39.58 0.81
C ASP A 740 21.40 39.64 0.19
N PHE A 741 21.64 38.87 -0.88
CA PHE A 741 22.87 38.87 -1.67
C PHE A 741 22.86 39.90 -2.82
N GLY A 742 21.95 40.87 -2.77
CA GLY A 742 21.86 41.94 -3.75
C GLY A 742 21.45 41.42 -5.12
N THR A 743 22.32 41.54 -6.13
CA THR A 743 22.03 41.08 -7.50
C THR A 743 22.49 39.65 -7.78
N PHE A 744 23.14 38.98 -6.84
CA PHE A 744 23.67 37.64 -7.05
C PHE A 744 22.55 36.60 -7.14
N ASN A 745 22.57 35.76 -8.18
CA ASN A 745 21.62 34.68 -8.39
C ASN A 745 22.31 33.42 -8.92
N GLU A 746 21.73 32.26 -8.65
CA GLU A 746 22.26 30.95 -9.06
C GLU A 746 21.18 30.08 -9.71
N PHE A 747 21.52 29.42 -10.81
CA PHE A 747 20.62 28.48 -11.49
C PHE A 747 21.30 27.14 -11.71
N GLU A 748 20.53 26.07 -11.48
CA GLU A 748 20.89 24.70 -11.83
C GLU A 748 19.75 24.11 -12.65
N GLY A 749 20.01 23.86 -13.93
CA GLY A 749 19.00 23.42 -14.90
C GLY A 749 18.63 21.94 -14.80
N MET A 750 19.50 21.11 -14.22
CA MET A 750 19.41 19.64 -14.30
C MET A 750 19.46 19.18 -15.75
N ALA A 751 18.69 18.16 -16.14
CA ALA A 751 18.60 17.69 -17.52
C ALA A 751 17.70 18.60 -18.36
N GLY A 752 17.77 18.46 -19.69
CA GLY A 752 17.01 19.32 -20.60
C GLY A 752 17.88 20.40 -21.22
N ASN A 753 17.34 21.12 -22.21
CA ASN A 753 18.10 22.18 -22.89
C ASN A 753 17.63 23.53 -22.38
N ASP A 754 18.38 24.11 -21.44
CA ASP A 754 17.89 25.26 -20.69
C ASP A 754 18.30 26.58 -21.32
N THR A 755 17.52 27.63 -21.05
CA THR A 755 17.81 28.98 -21.51
C THR A 755 17.94 29.94 -20.34
N ILE A 756 19.12 30.54 -20.16
CA ILE A 756 19.40 31.43 -19.03
C ILE A 756 19.75 32.85 -19.53
N THR A 757 18.98 33.84 -19.07
CA THR A 757 19.29 35.26 -19.25
C THR A 757 19.71 35.86 -17.91
N GLY A 758 21.02 35.86 -17.66
CA GLY A 758 21.63 36.39 -16.45
C GLY A 758 21.68 37.92 -16.40
N ASN A 759 22.06 38.47 -15.24
CA ASN A 759 22.13 39.91 -14.98
C ASN A 759 23.57 40.46 -14.86
N GLY A 760 24.57 39.69 -15.25
CA GLY A 760 25.99 40.01 -15.09
C GLY A 760 26.55 39.71 -13.69
N ASN A 761 25.72 39.19 -12.78
CA ASN A 761 26.09 38.61 -11.49
C ASN A 761 25.33 37.28 -11.27
N THR A 762 25.33 36.45 -12.32
CA THR A 762 24.61 35.17 -12.37
C THR A 762 25.62 34.04 -12.39
N ARG A 763 25.40 33.05 -11.53
CA ARG A 763 26.11 31.77 -11.52
C ARG A 763 25.25 30.67 -12.12
N ILE A 764 25.87 29.83 -12.93
CA ILE A 764 25.30 28.54 -13.34
C ILE A 764 26.03 27.42 -12.60
N ALA A 765 25.32 26.37 -12.22
CA ALA A 765 25.83 25.33 -11.34
C ALA A 765 25.49 23.93 -11.84
N PHE A 766 26.43 22.98 -11.66
CA PHE A 766 26.35 21.61 -12.17
C PHE A 766 26.73 20.56 -11.11
N TYR A 767 26.61 20.87 -9.83
CA TYR A 767 27.09 20.01 -8.75
C TYR A 767 26.26 18.73 -8.55
N ASN A 768 25.10 18.59 -9.21
CA ASN A 768 24.35 17.32 -9.33
C ASN A 768 24.52 16.61 -10.68
N ALA A 769 25.40 17.09 -11.56
CA ALA A 769 25.69 16.40 -12.82
C ALA A 769 26.28 15.01 -12.57
N ARG A 770 25.97 14.05 -13.45
CA ARG A 770 26.36 12.64 -13.29
C ARG A 770 27.72 12.31 -13.91
N ASP A 771 28.33 13.25 -14.61
CA ASP A 771 29.64 13.19 -15.27
C ASP A 771 30.14 14.63 -15.52
N GLY A 772 31.36 14.77 -16.04
CA GLY A 772 31.97 16.07 -16.31
C GLY A 772 31.20 16.93 -17.31
N VAL A 773 31.27 18.25 -17.12
CA VAL A 773 30.59 19.24 -17.97
C VAL A 773 31.57 20.11 -18.74
N THR A 774 31.17 20.55 -19.94
CA THR A 774 31.88 21.58 -20.70
C THR A 774 31.06 22.86 -20.68
N VAL A 775 31.68 23.95 -20.24
CA VAL A 775 31.06 25.27 -20.11
C VAL A 775 31.94 26.28 -20.84
N ASP A 776 31.35 27.05 -21.77
CA ASP A 776 32.02 28.15 -22.46
C ASP A 776 31.20 29.44 -22.30
N LEU A 777 31.67 30.31 -21.41
CA LEU A 777 31.02 31.59 -21.12
C LEU A 777 31.09 32.59 -22.28
N ALA A 778 32.07 32.45 -23.18
CA ALA A 778 32.21 33.31 -24.34
C ALA A 778 31.27 32.87 -25.47
N ALA A 779 31.09 31.55 -25.64
CA ALA A 779 30.14 30.97 -26.58
C ALA A 779 28.69 31.00 -26.05
N GLY A 780 28.51 31.14 -24.74
CA GLY A 780 27.19 31.21 -24.09
C GLY A 780 26.46 29.87 -24.09
N ASN A 781 27.18 28.77 -23.88
CA ASN A 781 26.58 27.43 -23.80
C ASN A 781 27.33 26.50 -22.84
N SER A 782 26.61 25.47 -22.41
CA SER A 782 27.13 24.32 -21.66
C SER A 782 26.57 23.02 -22.23
N HIS A 783 27.28 21.92 -22.01
CA HIS A 783 26.80 20.58 -22.31
C HIS A 783 27.58 19.51 -21.54
N GLY A 784 26.99 18.34 -21.36
CA GLY A 784 27.71 17.17 -20.86
C GLY A 784 28.80 16.67 -21.82
N THR A 785 29.62 15.71 -21.37
CA THR A 785 30.53 14.97 -22.26
C THR A 785 29.77 14.26 -23.39
N ALA A 786 30.48 13.77 -24.41
CA ALA A 786 29.87 13.20 -25.62
C ALA A 786 28.80 12.13 -25.31
N GLY A 787 27.54 12.42 -25.67
CA GLY A 787 26.39 11.55 -25.38
C GLY A 787 25.52 12.01 -24.22
N ASP A 788 25.82 13.18 -23.63
CA ASP A 788 25.10 13.78 -22.49
C ASP A 788 24.97 12.83 -21.30
N VAL A 789 26.09 12.16 -20.98
CA VAL A 789 26.16 11.22 -19.85
C VAL A 789 26.00 11.95 -18.52
N ALA A 790 26.32 13.25 -18.51
CA ALA A 790 26.17 14.14 -17.36
C ALA A 790 24.70 14.41 -17.00
N ASP A 791 23.76 14.15 -17.93
CA ASP A 791 22.32 14.40 -17.76
C ASP A 791 22.05 15.90 -17.50
N VAL A 792 22.71 16.76 -18.28
CA VAL A 792 22.61 18.24 -18.20
C VAL A 792 22.14 18.89 -19.49
N GLY A 793 21.90 18.11 -20.55
CA GLY A 793 21.50 18.61 -21.85
C GLY A 793 22.48 19.58 -22.52
N THR A 794 21.94 20.52 -23.29
CA THR A 794 22.70 21.57 -23.99
C THR A 794 22.07 22.92 -23.73
N ASP A 795 22.65 23.66 -22.78
CA ASP A 795 22.09 24.93 -22.33
C ASP A 795 22.63 26.09 -23.16
N ALA A 796 21.82 27.15 -23.23
CA ALA A 796 22.18 28.42 -23.83
C ALA A 796 22.03 29.52 -22.80
N PHE A 797 23.05 30.37 -22.66
CA PHE A 797 23.01 31.42 -21.65
C PHE A 797 23.70 32.72 -22.08
N THR A 798 23.25 33.82 -21.49
CA THR A 798 23.85 35.15 -21.63
C THR A 798 23.91 35.85 -20.28
N GLY A 799 24.83 36.81 -20.10
CA GLY A 799 24.91 37.57 -18.84
C GLY A 799 25.33 36.74 -17.63
N VAL A 800 25.91 35.56 -17.84
CA VAL A 800 26.52 34.70 -16.82
C VAL A 800 28.00 35.08 -16.68
N ASN A 801 28.47 35.19 -15.44
CA ASN A 801 29.85 35.51 -15.13
C ASN A 801 30.46 34.55 -14.08
N ALA A 802 29.70 33.57 -13.59
CA ALA A 802 30.20 32.59 -12.65
C ALA A 802 29.74 31.18 -13.00
N VAL A 803 30.59 30.19 -12.71
CA VAL A 803 30.33 28.76 -12.93
C VAL A 803 30.70 28.01 -11.68
N ARG A 804 29.86 27.06 -11.27
CA ARG A 804 30.20 25.99 -10.35
C ARG A 804 30.09 24.65 -11.09
N GLY A 805 31.20 23.94 -11.19
CA GLY A 805 31.35 22.65 -11.84
C GLY A 805 30.64 21.50 -11.13
N SER A 806 30.90 20.30 -11.63
CA SER A 806 30.44 19.01 -11.15
C SER A 806 31.43 18.39 -10.15
N GLY A 807 31.13 17.18 -9.66
CA GLY A 807 32.11 16.39 -8.92
C GLY A 807 33.07 15.58 -9.80
N PHE A 808 33.11 15.88 -11.10
CA PHE A 808 33.85 15.15 -12.13
C PHE A 808 34.74 16.09 -12.94
N ALA A 809 35.58 15.54 -13.82
CA ALA A 809 36.52 16.33 -14.62
C ALA A 809 35.80 17.25 -15.64
N ASP A 810 35.81 18.54 -15.35
CA ASP A 810 35.12 19.57 -16.12
C ASP A 810 36.04 20.32 -17.08
N VAL A 811 35.43 21.00 -18.05
CA VAL A 811 36.08 21.96 -18.95
C VAL A 811 35.36 23.30 -18.82
N ILE A 812 35.93 24.25 -18.09
CA ILE A 812 35.32 25.55 -17.81
C ILE A 812 36.15 26.65 -18.46
N ILE A 813 35.54 27.35 -19.43
CA ILE A 813 36.14 28.45 -20.18
C ILE A 813 35.34 29.73 -19.91
N GLY A 814 36.01 30.76 -19.41
CA GLY A 814 35.43 32.08 -19.16
C GLY A 814 35.34 32.95 -20.42
N ASN A 815 34.98 34.21 -20.23
CA ASN A 815 34.81 35.19 -21.28
C ASN A 815 35.80 36.36 -21.17
N ALA A 816 35.42 37.56 -21.62
CA ALA A 816 36.29 38.74 -21.60
C ALA A 816 36.01 39.69 -20.42
N GLY A 817 35.10 39.32 -19.53
CA GLY A 817 34.82 40.03 -18.29
C GLY A 817 35.26 39.20 -17.08
N ASN A 818 35.26 39.82 -15.90
CA ASN A 818 35.70 39.15 -14.67
C ASN A 818 34.79 37.97 -14.34
N ASN A 819 35.36 36.78 -14.26
CA ASN A 819 34.64 35.55 -13.99
C ASN A 819 35.02 34.93 -12.63
N THR A 820 34.09 34.18 -12.05
CA THR A 820 34.37 33.28 -10.92
C THR A 820 34.12 31.85 -11.38
N LEU A 821 35.19 31.08 -11.56
CA LEU A 821 35.13 29.72 -12.12
C LEU A 821 35.59 28.73 -11.05
N ASP A 822 34.69 27.83 -10.67
CA ASP A 822 34.88 26.87 -9.59
C ASP A 822 34.69 25.45 -10.12
N GLY A 823 35.76 24.66 -10.20
CA GLY A 823 35.80 23.28 -10.70
C GLY A 823 35.21 22.24 -9.75
N GLN A 824 35.08 22.57 -8.46
CA GLN A 824 34.57 21.68 -7.41
C GLN A 824 35.46 20.45 -7.13
N ALA A 825 35.14 19.28 -7.67
CA ALA A 825 35.96 18.10 -7.49
C ALA A 825 36.13 17.43 -8.84
N GLY A 826 37.26 16.80 -9.09
CA GLY A 826 37.57 16.35 -10.44
C GLY A 826 38.98 16.74 -10.83
N ASN A 827 39.36 16.45 -12.07
CA ASN A 827 40.61 16.96 -12.62
C ASN A 827 40.24 17.97 -13.69
N ASP A 828 40.14 19.23 -13.29
CA ASP A 828 39.40 20.21 -14.08
C ASP A 828 40.31 20.99 -15.01
N PHE A 829 39.78 21.36 -16.18
CA PHE A 829 40.39 22.30 -17.10
C PHE A 829 39.72 23.66 -16.92
N ILE A 830 40.46 24.65 -16.44
CA ILE A 830 39.93 25.99 -16.17
C ILE A 830 40.74 27.04 -16.94
N ARG A 831 40.06 27.83 -17.76
CA ARG A 831 40.64 28.99 -18.47
C ARG A 831 39.78 30.23 -18.25
N GLY A 832 40.29 31.21 -17.51
CA GLY A 832 39.59 32.46 -17.18
C GLY A 832 39.20 33.27 -18.42
N GLY A 833 40.10 33.39 -19.39
CA GLY A 833 39.90 34.27 -20.53
C GLY A 833 40.53 35.63 -20.24
N ALA A 834 39.93 36.72 -20.70
CA ALA A 834 40.44 38.05 -20.37
C ALA A 834 39.59 38.63 -19.23
N GLY A 835 40.21 39.29 -18.27
CA GLY A 835 39.45 39.79 -17.13
C GLY A 835 40.36 39.90 -15.92
N ALA A 836 39.78 40.11 -14.76
CA ALA A 836 40.42 39.76 -13.50
C ALA A 836 39.60 38.62 -12.92
N ASP A 837 40.02 37.40 -13.22
CA ASP A 837 39.23 36.20 -12.94
C ASP A 837 39.63 35.58 -11.61
N THR A 838 38.66 34.96 -10.94
CA THR A 838 38.88 34.12 -9.76
C THR A 838 38.70 32.67 -10.17
N LEU A 839 39.78 31.91 -10.11
CA LEU A 839 39.85 30.51 -10.52
C LEU A 839 40.00 29.63 -9.27
N ILE A 840 39.14 28.63 -9.15
CA ILE A 840 39.09 27.69 -8.03
C ILE A 840 39.11 26.29 -8.65
N GLY A 841 40.18 25.54 -8.45
CA GLY A 841 40.29 24.18 -8.99
C GLY A 841 39.44 23.20 -8.20
N GLY A 842 39.55 23.30 -6.89
CA GLY A 842 38.87 22.43 -5.95
C GLY A 842 39.68 21.18 -5.63
N ALA A 843 39.02 20.03 -5.53
CA ALA A 843 39.65 18.78 -5.16
C ALA A 843 40.01 17.94 -6.39
N GLY A 844 41.31 17.81 -6.66
CA GLY A 844 41.85 16.87 -7.64
C GLY A 844 43.05 17.49 -8.33
N ALA A 845 43.37 17.07 -9.55
CA ALA A 845 44.53 17.55 -10.30
C ALA A 845 44.11 18.48 -11.43
N ASP A 846 44.14 19.78 -11.13
CA ASP A 846 43.52 20.80 -11.96
C ASP A 846 44.53 21.50 -12.87
N GLN A 847 44.05 21.96 -14.02
CA GLN A 847 44.83 22.66 -15.03
C GLN A 847 44.28 24.07 -15.23
N PHE A 848 45.05 25.06 -14.79
CA PHE A 848 44.79 26.48 -15.02
C PHE A 848 45.51 26.95 -16.28
N VAL A 849 44.76 27.21 -17.34
CA VAL A 849 45.32 27.41 -18.69
C VAL A 849 45.27 28.86 -19.12
N PHE A 850 46.42 29.36 -19.62
CA PHE A 850 46.57 30.70 -20.18
C PHE A 850 47.16 30.60 -21.59
N ALA A 851 46.41 31.08 -22.59
CA ALA A 851 46.80 31.02 -23.99
C ALA A 851 47.42 32.33 -24.50
N ALA A 852 47.27 33.44 -23.78
CA ALA A 852 47.87 34.72 -24.14
C ALA A 852 48.20 35.57 -22.91
N VAL A 853 49.25 36.38 -22.98
CA VAL A 853 49.60 37.33 -21.89
C VAL A 853 48.50 38.37 -21.62
N SER A 854 47.60 38.61 -22.59
CA SER A 854 46.47 39.52 -22.42
C SER A 854 45.32 38.96 -21.57
N GLU A 855 45.36 37.67 -21.25
CA GLU A 855 44.35 37.00 -20.42
C GLU A 855 44.46 37.46 -18.95
N SER A 856 45.70 37.57 -18.44
CA SER A 856 45.96 37.97 -17.05
C SER A 856 47.05 39.05 -16.97
N THR A 857 46.67 40.31 -17.13
CA THR A 857 47.63 41.43 -17.17
C THR A 857 47.95 41.94 -15.77
N VAL A 858 49.06 42.67 -15.59
CA VAL A 858 49.38 43.32 -14.30
C VAL A 858 48.26 44.25 -13.77
N ALA A 859 47.46 44.83 -14.67
CA ALA A 859 46.38 45.74 -14.29
C ALA A 859 45.03 45.04 -14.02
N SER A 860 44.90 43.79 -14.46
CA SER A 860 43.71 42.96 -14.41
C SER A 860 44.21 41.52 -14.45
N HIS A 861 44.67 41.06 -13.28
CA HIS A 861 45.28 39.75 -13.11
C HIS A 861 44.27 38.78 -12.55
N ASP A 862 44.48 37.51 -12.87
CA ASP A 862 43.72 36.41 -12.33
C ASP A 862 44.29 35.98 -10.99
N ALA A 863 43.40 35.45 -10.14
CA ALA A 863 43.72 34.86 -8.86
C ALA A 863 43.29 33.40 -8.85
N ILE A 864 44.25 32.50 -8.63
CA ILE A 864 43.98 31.08 -8.34
C ILE A 864 43.93 30.94 -6.82
N SER A 865 42.76 30.58 -6.32
CA SER A 865 42.44 30.74 -4.89
C SER A 865 42.90 29.58 -3.99
N ASP A 866 43.14 28.41 -4.57
CA ASP A 866 43.33 27.14 -3.84
C ASP A 866 44.45 26.24 -4.40
N PHE A 867 45.34 26.80 -5.23
CA PHE A 867 46.40 26.05 -5.90
C PHE A 867 47.22 25.13 -4.98
N VAL A 868 47.22 23.83 -5.29
CA VAL A 868 47.94 22.75 -4.59
C VAL A 868 49.17 22.32 -5.40
N HIS A 869 50.34 22.75 -4.94
CA HIS A 869 51.61 22.35 -5.56
C HIS A 869 51.83 20.83 -5.54
N GLY A 870 52.20 20.26 -6.69
CA GLY A 870 52.48 18.83 -6.89
C GLY A 870 51.26 18.04 -7.37
N THR A 871 50.10 18.70 -7.41
CA THR A 871 48.83 18.17 -7.92
C THR A 871 48.36 19.02 -9.09
N ASP A 872 48.27 20.34 -8.89
CA ASP A 872 47.76 21.27 -9.89
C ASP A 872 48.85 21.78 -10.84
N ILE A 873 48.42 22.21 -12.02
CA ILE A 873 49.28 22.68 -13.10
C ILE A 873 48.81 24.06 -13.58
N ILE A 874 49.77 24.95 -13.78
CA ILE A 874 49.60 26.19 -14.54
C ILE A 874 50.14 25.94 -15.95
N ASP A 875 49.26 25.91 -16.94
CA ASP A 875 49.61 25.71 -18.34
C ASP A 875 49.71 27.05 -19.07
N ILE A 876 50.92 27.37 -19.51
CA ILE A 876 51.27 28.57 -20.28
C ILE A 876 51.91 28.21 -21.62
N SER A 877 51.82 26.94 -22.04
CA SER A 877 52.40 26.44 -23.29
C SER A 877 51.84 27.14 -24.54
N GLY A 878 50.66 27.78 -24.41
CA GLY A 878 50.07 28.64 -25.43
C GLY A 878 50.74 30.01 -25.58
N ILE A 879 51.51 30.47 -24.60
CA ILE A 879 52.13 31.81 -24.58
C ILE A 879 53.43 31.82 -25.37
N THR A 880 53.41 32.45 -26.54
CA THR A 880 54.62 32.62 -27.36
C THR A 880 55.61 33.55 -26.67
N GLY A 881 56.83 33.06 -26.44
CA GLY A 881 57.94 33.87 -25.92
C GLY A 881 58.29 33.59 -24.45
N ALA A 882 57.42 32.97 -23.66
CA ALA A 882 57.79 32.53 -22.31
C ALA A 882 58.40 31.13 -22.37
N THR A 883 59.74 31.03 -22.46
CA THR A 883 60.41 29.75 -22.81
C THR A 883 61.35 29.21 -21.73
N THR A 884 61.55 29.96 -20.64
CA THR A 884 62.48 29.58 -19.57
C THR A 884 61.88 29.90 -18.21
N VAL A 885 62.21 29.12 -17.19
CA VAL A 885 61.83 29.46 -15.81
C VAL A 885 63.02 30.09 -15.09
N GLN A 886 62.86 31.34 -14.67
CA GLN A 886 63.82 32.06 -13.83
C GLN A 886 63.69 31.63 -12.35
N GLY A 887 62.48 31.28 -11.91
CA GLY A 887 62.22 30.79 -10.56
C GLY A 887 61.91 31.90 -9.54
N LEU A 888 62.09 31.59 -8.25
CA LEU A 888 61.92 32.53 -7.15
C LEU A 888 62.95 33.67 -7.22
N ILE A 889 62.49 34.92 -7.40
CA ILE A 889 63.36 36.11 -7.55
C ILE A 889 63.44 36.96 -6.27
N ALA A 890 63.89 36.36 -5.17
CA ALA A 890 63.98 37.02 -3.86
C ALA A 890 64.83 38.32 -3.89
N GLY A 891 64.15 39.48 -3.86
CA GLY A 891 64.78 40.80 -3.81
C GLY A 891 65.20 41.42 -5.15
N SER A 892 64.96 40.74 -6.29
CA SER A 892 65.14 41.33 -7.63
C SER A 892 63.87 42.04 -8.07
N THR A 893 63.98 43.25 -8.63
CA THR A 893 62.83 43.97 -9.21
C THR A 893 62.57 43.60 -10.67
N GLN A 894 63.40 42.75 -11.29
CA GLN A 894 63.34 42.41 -12.72
C GLN A 894 63.02 40.94 -12.98
N VAL A 895 62.16 40.72 -13.97
CA VAL A 895 61.83 39.43 -14.61
C VAL A 895 62.64 39.36 -15.92
N ALA A 896 63.44 38.31 -16.10
CA ALA A 896 64.32 38.16 -17.25
C ALA A 896 63.51 38.02 -18.57
N ALA A 897 64.14 38.35 -19.69
CA ALA A 897 63.53 38.20 -21.01
C ALA A 897 63.11 36.74 -21.26
N HIS A 898 61.96 36.54 -21.90
CA HIS A 898 61.42 35.22 -22.25
C HIS A 898 61.33 34.23 -21.08
N SER A 899 60.97 34.71 -19.88
CA SER A 899 61.02 33.92 -18.66
C SER A 899 59.82 34.06 -17.73
N ILE A 900 59.64 33.04 -16.87
CA ILE A 900 58.66 33.00 -15.79
C ILE A 900 59.38 33.12 -14.45
N ALA A 901 58.92 34.02 -13.57
CA ALA A 901 59.49 34.24 -12.24
C ALA A 901 58.38 34.44 -11.21
N TRP A 902 58.67 34.22 -9.93
CA TRP A 902 57.69 34.48 -8.88
C TRP A 902 58.29 35.08 -7.62
N ILE A 903 57.44 35.71 -6.81
CA ILE A 903 57.77 36.27 -5.50
C ILE A 903 56.73 35.89 -4.45
N GLN A 904 57.13 35.96 -3.19
CA GLN A 904 56.18 36.04 -2.08
C GLN A 904 55.70 37.48 -1.92
N SER A 905 54.39 37.71 -1.85
CA SER A 905 53.76 38.98 -1.50
C SER A 905 52.73 38.76 -0.39
N GLY A 906 53.11 39.06 0.86
CA GLY A 906 52.26 38.73 2.00
C GLY A 906 52.05 37.22 2.12
N ALA A 907 50.79 36.77 2.19
CA ALA A 907 50.43 35.35 2.21
C ALA A 907 50.43 34.70 0.82
N ASP A 908 50.46 35.50 -0.25
CA ASP A 908 50.24 35.04 -1.61
C ASP A 908 51.55 34.94 -2.39
N THR A 909 51.54 34.15 -3.45
CA THR A 909 52.62 34.09 -4.44
C THR A 909 52.18 34.79 -5.71
N ILE A 910 52.99 35.73 -6.22
CA ILE A 910 52.74 36.39 -7.50
C ILE A 910 53.67 35.78 -8.54
N VAL A 911 53.09 35.24 -9.61
CA VAL A 911 53.77 34.69 -10.79
C VAL A 911 53.78 35.75 -11.88
N TYR A 912 54.95 36.04 -12.41
CA TYR A 912 55.15 36.96 -13.52
C TYR A 912 55.63 36.21 -14.75
N VAL A 913 55.06 36.54 -15.90
CA VAL A 913 55.48 36.02 -17.20
C VAL A 913 55.98 37.19 -18.06
N ASN A 914 57.22 37.10 -18.51
CA ASN A 914 57.82 38.03 -19.47
C ASN A 914 58.05 37.28 -20.79
N SER A 915 57.19 37.55 -21.75
CA SER A 915 57.24 37.01 -23.12
C SER A 915 58.16 37.83 -24.04
N SER A 916 58.65 38.98 -23.58
CA SER A 916 59.42 39.92 -24.37
C SER A 916 60.92 39.60 -24.43
N GLY A 917 61.61 40.17 -25.43
CA GLY A 917 63.05 40.03 -25.62
C GLY A 917 63.93 40.86 -24.68
N ALA A 918 63.35 41.60 -23.74
CA ALA A 918 64.07 42.43 -22.76
C ALA A 918 63.64 42.10 -21.33
N ALA A 919 64.54 42.28 -20.36
CA ALA A 919 64.15 42.18 -18.96
C ALA A 919 63.16 43.30 -18.60
N GLN A 920 62.09 42.96 -17.88
CA GLN A 920 61.04 43.88 -17.45
C GLN A 920 61.05 44.03 -15.94
N ASN A 921 60.59 45.18 -15.44
CA ASN A 921 60.29 45.30 -14.01
C ASN A 921 59.01 44.49 -13.70
N GLN A 922 58.87 43.99 -12.47
CA GLN A 922 57.69 43.22 -12.03
C GLN A 922 56.36 43.87 -12.42
N GLY A 923 56.14 45.15 -12.07
CA GLY A 923 54.93 45.91 -12.44
C GLY A 923 54.82 46.31 -13.93
N SER A 924 55.65 45.73 -14.78
CA SER A 924 55.61 45.87 -16.24
C SER A 924 55.85 44.53 -16.94
N ALA A 925 55.72 43.41 -16.20
CA ALA A 925 55.66 42.08 -16.79
C ALA A 925 54.49 42.01 -17.78
N ASP A 926 54.62 41.17 -18.79
CA ASP A 926 53.58 41.03 -19.81
C ASP A 926 52.31 40.39 -19.22
N MET A 927 52.46 39.55 -18.20
CA MET A 927 51.36 38.87 -17.51
C MET A 927 51.71 38.63 -16.02
N GLU A 928 50.69 38.65 -15.18
CA GLU A 928 50.74 38.46 -13.73
C GLU A 928 49.63 37.52 -13.30
N VAL A 929 49.90 36.53 -12.44
CA VAL A 929 48.89 35.63 -11.83
C VAL A 929 49.15 35.57 -10.33
N VAL A 930 48.09 35.65 -9.53
CA VAL A 930 48.16 35.56 -8.08
C VAL A 930 47.75 34.16 -7.63
N LEU A 931 48.59 33.50 -6.83
CA LEU A 931 48.27 32.25 -6.15
C LEU A 931 48.01 32.58 -4.68
N THR A 932 46.74 32.51 -4.27
CA THR A 932 46.32 32.88 -2.92
C THR A 932 46.82 31.87 -1.89
N ALA A 933 47.36 32.36 -0.76
CA ALA A 933 47.83 31.53 0.35
C ALA A 933 48.91 30.46 0.00
N VAL A 934 49.55 30.56 -1.17
CA VAL A 934 50.65 29.67 -1.58
C VAL A 934 52.00 30.26 -1.13
N THR A 935 52.86 29.42 -0.57
CA THR A 935 54.21 29.83 -0.17
C THR A 935 55.19 29.71 -1.34
N ALA A 936 55.75 30.83 -1.81
CA ALA A 936 56.61 30.92 -2.99
C ALA A 936 57.83 29.97 -2.98
N SER A 937 58.37 29.64 -1.80
CA SER A 937 59.50 28.72 -1.68
C SER A 937 59.12 27.24 -1.84
N SER A 938 57.85 26.86 -1.73
CA SER A 938 57.42 25.48 -1.97
C SER A 938 57.50 25.13 -3.45
N LEU A 939 57.28 26.11 -4.34
CA LEU A 939 57.31 25.99 -5.80
C LEU A 939 58.72 25.78 -6.42
N ALA A 940 59.70 25.32 -5.65
CA ALA A 940 61.10 25.25 -6.09
C ALA A 940 61.37 24.21 -7.20
N ASN A 941 60.48 23.23 -7.39
CA ASN A 941 60.53 22.25 -8.46
C ASN A 941 59.58 22.67 -9.59
N LEU A 942 59.98 22.52 -10.85
CA LEU A 942 59.25 23.01 -12.03
C LEU A 942 58.11 22.09 -12.48
N ASP A 943 57.63 21.21 -11.61
CA ASP A 943 56.67 20.14 -11.93
C ASP A 943 55.23 20.64 -12.11
N PHE A 944 54.98 21.91 -11.78
CA PHE A 944 53.66 22.54 -11.83
C PHE A 944 53.47 23.51 -13.01
N PHE A 945 54.50 23.71 -13.84
CA PHE A 945 54.36 24.49 -15.07
C PHE A 945 54.41 23.58 -16.28
N HIS A 946 53.45 23.79 -17.19
CA HIS A 946 53.56 23.32 -18.56
C HIS A 946 53.96 24.51 -19.44
N VAL A 947 55.20 24.49 -19.97
CA VAL A 947 55.84 25.59 -20.72
C VAL A 947 56.13 25.19 -22.16
#